data_AF-A0A8H5YET0-F1
#
_entry.id   AF-A0A8H5YET0-F1
#
_cell.length_a   1.000
_cell.length_b   1.000
_cell.length_c   1.000
_cell.angle_alpha   90.00
_cell.angle_beta   90.00
_cell.angle_gamma   90.00
#
_symmetry.space_group_name_H-M   'P 1'
#
loop_
_entity.id
_entity.type
_entity.pdbx_description
1 polymer ?
#
loop_
_entity_poly.entity_id
_entity_poly.type
_entity_poly.pdbx_seq_one_letter_code
_entity_poly.pdbx_strand_id
1 'polypeptide(L)'
;MFLPAKTNQRTTSVSLISALSRLDHAVSQMRQYIQFVETQHDETSGAMFAAMLFLSHVSVSSPSMAPWSMELNKRCKMRAGYPWTWQLERMHSLVLTMPPGPERQQYLEILGGLDMNVWIVGRQSAPLHIWATYCRGGEGIEDVTGLPRRLLDLISLVSRREDVSHELQQYADALPQTRDKITGVYRSLILSARIYLQEEPVAPLLSELFTLVRCLRQEISGADLGILAFPAYTLGYHGQLLEYRTLAVDVLSAPSTTYLPDGVLDFSLAGGCDSSEVGLWTVRPPNVADYAWSRPHGLVEKPGMYPGESEAWVYCDKFSYNEGENVSIKTYTTADEYDIEVIRDGHKPKTVFSRTGLKGQTFETPADAYAVGCNWPEALSLHLEVGNWPSAFYLIIIRIKDINGRVHEREGFFIVKEKKVNSAKADFVLIHATSTMLAYNDWGGANHYRGIADGYQNDEPTPLSSTQRPIARGMLRIPKNAPREANGTMTVGHGATPRYPSLEYSWYFRYSRHYADAGWATYERPFTIWAESQGYVIHHLTQSDLHQDPDCLTGYACAVSMGHDEYWSWEQRDTLDNFVDSGGRFARFGGNFIWQVRFDEAMHTQYCYRVPQADPLTKTDPTRVTTMWDWPPIGRPGAGSVGLTGVMGCYTRYGMATPRSSGGFQVYRPHHWALEGSELRYGDSFGKDPINIASFEVDGCDYSFKKGLPYPTGEDGAPENLEIIAMCPAVFGEVDVSGGREPVGGPVTDVFGVLQLCYEGQDLPEYLKDREYGSGMVASFTRKGGEVFCAGSCEWVSGLIHKDVFTEIITRNVLDKFTGRKKGESIENNRD
;
A
#
# COMPACT_ATOMS: atom_id res chain seq x y z
N MET A 1 11.86 55.86 -55.31
CA MET A 1 13.03 55.87 -56.21
C MET A 1 14.25 55.99 -55.32
N PHE A 2 15.26 55.14 -55.55
CA PHE A 2 16.64 55.25 -55.03
C PHE A 2 16.96 54.79 -53.60
N LEU A 3 17.64 53.63 -53.53
CA LEU A 3 18.88 53.37 -52.75
C LEU A 3 19.75 54.65 -52.63
N PRO A 4 20.66 54.88 -51.64
CA PRO A 4 21.61 53.86 -51.12
C PRO A 4 22.25 54.09 -49.71
N ALA A 5 23.07 53.10 -49.32
CA ALA A 5 24.44 53.16 -48.73
C ALA A 5 24.79 53.81 -47.37
N LYS A 6 25.46 52.97 -46.53
CA LYS A 6 26.77 53.12 -45.82
C LYS A 6 27.09 54.45 -45.09
N THR A 7 27.74 54.54 -43.94
CA THR A 7 28.40 53.65 -42.95
C THR A 7 28.82 54.55 -41.77
N ASN A 8 29.14 53.93 -40.62
CA ASN A 8 29.91 54.40 -39.46
C ASN A 8 29.19 55.06 -38.26
N GLN A 9 29.31 54.30 -37.15
CA GLN A 9 29.71 54.65 -35.78
C GLN A 9 29.01 55.78 -34.99
N ARG A 10 28.37 55.25 -33.93
CA ARG A 10 28.24 55.73 -32.54
C ARG A 10 27.19 56.80 -32.19
N THR A 11 26.50 56.41 -31.11
CA THR A 11 25.72 57.17 -30.12
C THR A 11 24.34 57.68 -30.54
N THR A 12 23.33 56.90 -30.16
CA THR A 12 22.17 57.37 -29.38
C THR A 12 21.66 56.22 -28.53
N SER A 13 22.04 56.27 -27.26
CA SER A 13 21.35 55.61 -26.15
C SER A 13 19.91 56.13 -26.06
N VAL A 14 19.03 55.34 -25.43
CA VAL A 14 17.56 55.52 -25.31
C VAL A 14 16.81 54.99 -26.55
N SER A 15 16.40 53.72 -26.60
CA SER A 15 15.30 53.24 -25.76
C SER A 15 15.31 51.72 -25.46
N LEU A 16 16.47 51.06 -25.46
CA LEU A 16 16.58 49.68 -24.94
C LEU A 16 16.10 49.60 -23.47
N ILE A 17 16.25 50.68 -22.69
CA ILE A 17 15.73 50.80 -21.32
C ILE A 17 14.20 50.97 -21.28
N SER A 18 13.56 51.56 -22.31
CA SER A 18 12.09 51.63 -22.41
C SER A 18 11.47 50.32 -22.94
N ALA A 19 12.23 49.57 -23.74
CA ALA A 19 11.87 48.24 -24.20
C ALA A 19 12.08 47.20 -23.08
N LEU A 20 13.16 47.32 -22.31
CA LEU A 20 13.43 46.49 -21.13
C LEU A 20 12.51 46.83 -19.96
N SER A 21 12.11 48.10 -19.74
CA SER A 21 11.11 48.42 -18.72
C SER A 21 9.70 47.96 -19.08
N ARG A 22 9.37 47.89 -20.38
CA ARG A 22 8.13 47.25 -20.87
C ARG A 22 8.21 45.73 -20.82
N LEU A 23 9.38 45.14 -21.03
CA LEU A 23 9.63 43.70 -20.83
C LEU A 23 9.58 43.33 -19.35
N ASP A 24 10.16 44.10 -18.45
CA ASP A 24 10.11 43.86 -17.00
C ASP A 24 8.70 44.09 -16.44
N HIS A 25 7.94 45.04 -16.99
CA HIS A 25 6.52 45.22 -16.64
C HIS A 25 5.65 44.07 -17.19
N ALA A 26 5.92 43.57 -18.40
CA ALA A 26 5.22 42.42 -18.98
C ALA A 26 5.61 41.08 -18.30
N VAL A 27 6.87 40.93 -17.89
CA VAL A 27 7.40 39.77 -17.14
C VAL A 27 6.91 39.80 -15.68
N SER A 28 6.77 40.99 -15.09
CA SER A 28 6.16 41.18 -13.76
C SER A 28 4.65 40.90 -13.79
N GLN A 29 3.92 41.36 -14.82
CA GLN A 29 2.52 40.99 -15.03
C GLN A 29 2.37 39.48 -15.35
N MET A 30 3.30 38.88 -16.11
CA MET A 30 3.32 37.43 -16.35
C MET A 30 3.59 36.63 -15.08
N ARG A 31 4.51 37.05 -14.20
CA ARG A 31 4.73 36.38 -12.90
C ARG A 31 3.53 36.51 -11.97
N GLN A 32 2.94 37.71 -11.88
CA GLN A 32 1.74 37.93 -11.07
C GLN A 32 0.53 37.19 -11.63
N TYR A 33 0.42 37.02 -12.96
CA TYR A 33 -0.66 36.28 -13.59
C TYR A 33 -0.45 34.75 -13.52
N ILE A 34 0.79 34.26 -13.61
CA ILE A 34 1.14 32.85 -13.36
C ILE A 34 0.86 32.49 -11.90
N GLN A 35 1.24 33.34 -10.92
CA GLN A 35 0.88 33.15 -9.51
C GLN A 35 -0.63 33.29 -9.24
N PHE A 36 -1.34 34.13 -9.98
CA PHE A 36 -2.81 34.27 -9.90
C PHE A 36 -3.54 33.05 -10.48
N VAL A 37 -2.95 32.39 -11.49
CA VAL A 37 -3.52 31.19 -12.14
C VAL A 37 -3.21 29.92 -11.33
N GLU A 38 -2.03 29.81 -10.71
CA GLU A 38 -1.67 28.69 -9.80
C GLU A 38 -2.53 28.65 -8.51
N THR A 39 -3.26 29.73 -8.19
CA THR A 39 -4.12 29.83 -6.99
C THR A 39 -5.61 29.65 -7.27
N GLN A 40 -6.02 29.37 -8.52
CA GLN A 40 -7.40 29.08 -8.90
C GLN A 40 -7.46 27.70 -9.56
N HIS A 41 -8.13 26.75 -8.90
CA HIS A 41 -8.24 25.31 -9.21
C HIS A 41 -8.94 24.94 -10.55
N ASP A 42 -8.74 25.68 -11.64
CA ASP A 42 -9.31 25.34 -12.96
C ASP A 42 -8.26 25.57 -14.07
N GLU A 43 -7.25 24.71 -14.07
CA GLU A 43 -6.03 24.80 -14.87
C GLU A 43 -6.14 24.04 -16.21
N THR A 44 -5.93 24.74 -17.34
CA THR A 44 -5.16 24.28 -18.55
C THR A 44 -5.47 25.14 -19.78
N SER A 45 -6.67 25.71 -19.89
CA SER A 45 -7.16 26.37 -21.11
C SER A 45 -6.49 27.73 -21.42
N GLY A 46 -6.16 28.52 -20.39
CA GLY A 46 -5.60 29.87 -20.55
C GLY A 46 -4.10 29.90 -20.90
N ALA A 47 -3.32 28.97 -20.33
CA ALA A 47 -1.87 28.92 -20.51
C ALA A 47 -1.46 28.57 -21.95
N MET A 48 -2.24 27.70 -22.61
CA MET A 48 -1.93 27.21 -23.96
C MET A 48 -2.28 28.22 -25.06
N PHE A 49 -3.38 28.96 -24.88
CA PHE A 49 -3.78 30.03 -25.80
C PHE A 49 -2.81 31.23 -25.76
N ALA A 50 -2.31 31.56 -24.57
CA ALA A 50 -1.27 32.58 -24.39
C ALA A 50 0.08 32.16 -25.03
N ALA A 51 0.42 30.86 -24.98
CA ALA A 51 1.62 30.32 -25.62
C ALA A 51 1.54 30.38 -27.17
N MET A 52 0.38 30.10 -27.77
CA MET A 52 0.19 30.23 -29.23
C MET A 52 0.24 31.69 -29.73
N LEU A 53 -0.35 32.64 -28.98
CA LEU A 53 -0.26 34.08 -29.27
C LEU A 53 1.17 34.63 -29.12
N PHE A 54 1.97 34.02 -28.25
CA PHE A 54 3.40 34.36 -28.10
C PHE A 54 4.23 33.84 -29.28
N LEU A 55 3.96 32.63 -29.78
CA LEU A 55 4.66 32.04 -30.94
C LEU A 55 4.39 32.81 -32.25
N SER A 56 3.20 33.38 -32.42
CA SER A 56 2.82 34.16 -33.61
C SER A 56 3.61 35.45 -33.79
N HIS A 57 4.01 36.08 -32.68
CA HIS A 57 4.72 37.36 -32.71
C HIS A 57 6.25 37.23 -32.80
N VAL A 58 6.81 36.05 -32.50
CA VAL A 58 8.26 35.84 -32.36
C VAL A 58 8.88 35.10 -33.57
N SER A 59 8.07 34.44 -34.40
CA SER A 59 8.52 33.56 -35.49
C SER A 59 9.18 34.26 -36.70
N VAL A 60 9.11 35.59 -36.84
CA VAL A 60 9.40 36.21 -38.15
C VAL A 60 10.90 36.54 -38.37
N SER A 61 11.81 36.38 -37.40
CA SER A 61 13.18 36.94 -37.61
C SER A 61 14.40 36.36 -36.88
N SER A 62 14.38 35.18 -36.23
CA SER A 62 15.63 34.68 -35.58
C SER A 62 15.83 33.15 -35.56
N PRO A 63 16.84 32.61 -36.28
CA PRO A 63 17.22 31.18 -36.25
C PRO A 63 17.78 30.69 -34.91
N SER A 64 18.13 31.58 -33.98
CA SER A 64 18.70 31.22 -32.66
C SER A 64 17.65 30.78 -31.63
N MET A 65 16.36 30.77 -31.99
CA MET A 65 15.25 30.46 -31.07
C MET A 65 14.55 29.12 -31.34
N ALA A 66 15.00 28.32 -32.32
CA ALA A 66 14.59 26.91 -32.48
C ALA A 66 14.70 26.05 -31.19
N PRO A 67 15.65 26.31 -30.27
CA PRO A 67 15.67 25.61 -28.99
C PRO A 67 14.46 25.91 -28.08
N TRP A 68 13.78 27.05 -28.26
CA TRP A 68 12.65 27.47 -27.41
C TRP A 68 11.30 26.93 -27.90
N SER A 69 11.12 26.69 -29.20
CA SER A 69 10.00 25.88 -29.72
C SER A 69 10.16 24.41 -29.30
N MET A 70 11.40 23.90 -29.28
CA MET A 70 11.76 22.63 -28.65
C MET A 70 11.51 22.64 -27.13
N GLU A 71 11.75 23.76 -26.43
CA GLU A 71 11.45 23.93 -25.00
C GLU A 71 9.94 23.96 -24.71
N LEU A 72 9.12 24.46 -25.63
CA LEU A 72 7.66 24.41 -25.53
C LEU A 72 7.11 23.00 -25.84
N ASN A 73 7.64 22.32 -26.86
CA ASN A 73 7.39 20.88 -27.09
C ASN A 73 7.89 20.02 -25.91
N LYS A 74 9.00 20.41 -25.25
CA LYS A 74 9.48 19.83 -24.00
C LYS A 74 8.57 20.11 -22.80
N ARG A 75 7.83 21.22 -22.75
CA ARG A 75 6.90 21.56 -21.65
C ARG A 75 5.50 21.01 -21.86
N CYS A 76 5.08 20.79 -23.11
CA CYS A 76 3.97 19.91 -23.47
C CYS A 76 4.36 18.42 -23.35
N LYS A 77 5.22 18.06 -22.36
CA LYS A 77 5.72 16.70 -22.08
C LYS A 77 4.60 15.70 -22.26
N MET A 78 4.89 14.56 -22.86
CA MET A 78 4.01 13.41 -23.02
C MET A 78 3.96 12.45 -21.79
N ARG A 79 3.57 12.93 -20.60
CA ARG A 79 2.99 12.18 -19.45
C ARG A 79 1.55 11.63 -19.68
N ALA A 80 1.17 10.49 -19.13
CA ALA A 80 -0.16 9.88 -19.32
C ALA A 80 -1.40 10.83 -19.28
N GLY A 81 -2.35 10.67 -20.23
CA GLY A 81 -3.74 11.14 -20.11
C GLY A 81 -4.12 12.51 -20.71
N TYR A 82 -3.51 12.98 -21.81
CA TYR A 82 -3.55 14.40 -22.22
C TYR A 82 -4.91 15.11 -22.39
N PRO A 83 -5.27 16.00 -21.44
CA PRO A 83 -6.42 16.90 -21.56
C PRO A 83 -6.32 17.88 -22.75
N TRP A 84 -5.10 18.24 -23.18
CA TRP A 84 -4.93 19.25 -24.22
C TRP A 84 -5.35 18.79 -25.61
N THR A 85 -5.40 17.47 -25.86
CA THR A 85 -5.80 16.95 -27.18
C THR A 85 -7.25 17.31 -27.53
N TRP A 86 -8.11 17.61 -26.54
CA TRP A 86 -9.44 18.18 -26.75
C TRP A 86 -9.40 19.61 -27.34
N GLN A 87 -8.31 20.34 -27.12
CA GLN A 87 -8.15 21.72 -27.58
C GLN A 87 -7.68 21.79 -29.04
N LEU A 88 -7.12 20.72 -29.60
CA LEU A 88 -6.68 20.67 -31.01
C LEU A 88 -7.81 21.02 -31.99
N GLU A 89 -9.04 20.56 -31.71
CA GLU A 89 -10.20 20.86 -32.55
C GLU A 89 -10.55 22.35 -32.56
N ARG A 90 -10.47 22.99 -31.39
CA ARG A 90 -10.70 24.43 -31.25
C ARG A 90 -9.58 25.24 -31.91
N MET A 91 -8.32 24.87 -31.69
CA MET A 91 -7.16 25.53 -32.30
C MET A 91 -7.18 25.40 -33.83
N HIS A 92 -7.47 24.21 -34.33
CA HIS A 92 -7.63 23.97 -35.76
C HIS A 92 -8.74 24.85 -36.35
N SER A 93 -9.91 24.89 -35.71
CA SER A 93 -11.03 25.74 -36.13
C SER A 93 -10.66 27.22 -36.19
N LEU A 94 -9.90 27.72 -35.20
CA LEU A 94 -9.37 29.08 -35.17
C LEU A 94 -8.39 29.36 -36.32
N VAL A 95 -7.44 28.46 -36.58
CA VAL A 95 -6.49 28.60 -37.71
C VAL A 95 -7.23 28.61 -39.05
N LEU A 96 -8.29 27.82 -39.21
CA LEU A 96 -9.10 27.83 -40.43
C LEU A 96 -9.85 29.15 -40.68
N THR A 97 -10.07 29.97 -39.63
CA THR A 97 -10.67 31.32 -39.78
C THR A 97 -9.70 32.36 -40.32
N MET A 98 -8.39 32.09 -40.28
CA MET A 98 -7.37 32.97 -40.86
C MET A 98 -7.46 32.97 -42.39
N PRO A 99 -7.16 34.09 -43.07
CA PRO A 99 -7.09 34.13 -44.53
C PRO A 99 -5.99 33.16 -45.05
N PRO A 100 -6.17 32.52 -46.21
CA PRO A 100 -5.14 31.69 -46.83
C PRO A 100 -3.85 32.49 -47.05
N GLY A 101 -2.73 31.99 -46.54
CA GLY A 101 -1.44 32.64 -46.64
C GLY A 101 -0.34 31.88 -45.88
N PRO A 102 0.93 32.31 -46.01
CA PRO A 102 2.09 31.61 -45.45
C PRO A 102 1.98 31.38 -43.94
N GLU A 103 1.44 32.35 -43.21
CA GLU A 103 1.29 32.28 -41.75
C GLU A 103 0.26 31.21 -41.33
N ARG A 104 -0.89 31.15 -42.02
CA ARG A 104 -1.88 30.09 -41.80
C ARG A 104 -1.30 28.71 -42.10
N GLN A 105 -0.52 28.59 -43.17
CA GLN A 105 0.12 27.34 -43.55
C GLN A 105 1.08 26.85 -42.46
N GLN A 106 1.87 27.76 -41.89
CA GLN A 106 2.80 27.44 -40.80
C GLN A 106 2.07 26.91 -39.57
N TYR A 107 0.93 27.48 -39.17
CA TYR A 107 0.15 26.93 -38.05
C TYR A 107 -0.48 25.58 -38.36
N LEU A 108 -0.94 25.36 -39.60
CA LEU A 108 -1.47 24.05 -40.01
C LEU A 108 -0.39 22.98 -39.98
N GLU A 109 0.85 23.31 -40.32
CA GLU A 109 2.00 22.40 -40.25
C GLU A 109 2.35 22.06 -38.79
N ILE A 110 2.42 23.05 -37.90
CA ILE A 110 2.64 22.84 -36.47
C ILE A 110 1.54 21.96 -35.86
N LEU A 111 0.28 22.34 -36.05
CA LEU A 111 -0.85 21.56 -35.54
C LEU A 111 -0.93 20.19 -36.20
N GLY A 112 -0.56 20.08 -37.48
CA GLY A 112 -0.50 18.83 -38.22
C GLY A 112 0.50 17.85 -37.65
N GLY A 113 1.69 18.30 -37.26
CA GLY A 113 2.68 17.45 -36.59
C GLY A 113 2.18 16.97 -35.23
N LEU A 114 1.51 17.85 -34.48
CA LEU A 114 0.96 17.57 -33.15
C LEU A 114 -0.36 16.80 -33.14
N ASP A 115 -0.97 16.56 -34.31
CA ASP A 115 -2.28 15.90 -34.44
C ASP A 115 -2.18 14.44 -34.89
N MET A 116 -1.06 14.00 -35.44
CA MET A 116 -0.89 12.63 -35.93
C MET A 116 -0.88 11.61 -34.78
N ASN A 117 -1.92 10.77 -34.70
CA ASN A 117 -2.10 9.72 -33.68
C ASN A 117 -0.96 8.68 -33.63
N VAL A 118 -0.19 8.52 -34.71
CA VAL A 118 0.99 7.66 -34.78
C VAL A 118 2.03 8.08 -33.73
N TRP A 119 2.11 9.36 -33.37
CA TRP A 119 3.10 9.89 -32.42
C TRP A 119 2.55 10.14 -31.01
N ILE A 120 1.23 10.06 -30.83
CA ILE A 120 0.55 10.54 -29.63
C ILE A 120 0.00 9.36 -28.86
N VAL A 121 0.69 9.00 -27.79
CA VAL A 121 0.28 7.95 -26.87
C VAL A 121 -0.77 8.49 -25.90
N GLY A 122 -1.90 7.79 -25.73
CA GLY A 122 -2.94 8.15 -24.74
C GLY A 122 -3.83 9.35 -25.13
N ARG A 123 -4.00 9.59 -26.44
CA ARG A 123 -4.86 10.66 -26.99
C ARG A 123 -6.29 10.56 -26.47
N GLN A 124 -6.89 11.70 -26.10
CA GLN A 124 -8.25 11.79 -25.53
C GLN A 124 -9.31 12.32 -26.51
N SER A 125 -8.93 12.70 -27.73
CA SER A 125 -9.81 13.16 -28.82
C SER A 125 -9.54 12.39 -30.11
N ALA A 126 -10.47 12.41 -31.08
CA ALA A 126 -10.20 11.84 -32.40
C ALA A 126 -9.11 12.65 -33.15
N PRO A 127 -8.25 12.01 -33.97
CA PRO A 127 -7.33 12.71 -34.85
C PRO A 127 -8.09 13.53 -35.89
N LEU A 128 -7.64 14.76 -36.14
CA LEU A 128 -8.24 15.65 -37.14
C LEU A 128 -7.59 15.46 -38.52
N HIS A 129 -6.49 14.74 -38.58
CA HIS A 129 -5.64 14.49 -39.74
C HIS A 129 -5.21 15.78 -40.45
N ILE A 130 -4.85 16.81 -39.67
CA ILE A 130 -4.57 18.16 -40.19
C ILE A 130 -3.46 18.12 -41.24
N TRP A 131 -2.35 17.41 -40.96
CA TRP A 131 -1.24 17.33 -41.91
C TRP A 131 -1.63 16.66 -43.23
N ALA A 132 -2.29 15.49 -43.15
CA ALA A 132 -2.74 14.74 -44.32
C ALA A 132 -3.73 15.54 -45.17
N THR A 133 -4.43 16.50 -44.55
CA THR A 133 -5.45 17.34 -45.20
C THR A 133 -4.86 18.61 -45.82
N TYR A 134 -3.92 19.28 -45.16
CA TYR A 134 -3.52 20.65 -45.51
C TYR A 134 -2.01 20.84 -45.79
N CYS A 135 -1.15 19.89 -45.42
CA CYS A 135 0.30 20.12 -45.37
C CYS A 135 1.12 19.28 -46.37
N ARG A 136 0.49 18.31 -47.04
CA ARG A 136 1.19 17.38 -47.95
C ARG A 136 1.71 18.05 -49.22
N GLY A 137 2.73 17.43 -49.83
CA GLY A 137 3.23 17.77 -51.16
C GLY A 137 4.39 18.77 -51.19
N GLY A 138 4.91 19.15 -50.03
CA GLY A 138 6.13 19.96 -49.90
C GLY A 138 7.42 19.14 -50.02
N GLU A 139 8.52 19.80 -50.36
CA GLU A 139 9.86 19.21 -50.39
C GLU A 139 10.76 19.80 -49.30
N GLY A 140 11.81 19.07 -48.91
CA GLY A 140 12.76 19.50 -47.88
C GLY A 140 12.43 19.00 -46.47
N ILE A 141 13.05 19.66 -45.48
CA ILE A 141 12.83 19.41 -44.05
C ILE A 141 11.76 20.37 -43.55
N GLU A 142 10.84 19.91 -42.71
CA GLU A 142 9.91 20.82 -42.04
C GLU A 142 10.55 21.41 -40.78
N ASP A 143 10.43 22.73 -40.64
CA ASP A 143 11.26 23.54 -39.75
C ASP A 143 10.98 23.31 -38.26
N VAL A 144 9.79 22.83 -37.90
CA VAL A 144 9.38 22.64 -36.50
C VAL A 144 9.67 21.23 -36.00
N THR A 145 9.37 20.22 -36.81
CA THR A 145 9.63 18.81 -36.48
C THR A 145 11.06 18.39 -36.78
N GLY A 146 11.75 19.08 -37.69
CA GLY A 146 13.07 18.70 -38.18
C GLY A 146 13.06 17.44 -39.05
N LEU A 147 11.89 16.95 -39.46
CA LEU A 147 11.72 15.72 -40.26
C LEU A 147 11.50 16.04 -41.75
N PRO A 148 11.90 15.14 -42.67
CA PRO A 148 11.61 15.30 -44.08
C PRO A 148 10.10 15.35 -44.34
N ARG A 149 9.64 16.35 -45.10
CA ARG A 149 8.22 16.53 -45.43
C ARG A 149 7.62 15.29 -46.09
N ARG A 150 8.38 14.62 -46.96
CA ARG A 150 7.95 13.35 -47.58
C ARG A 150 7.74 12.22 -46.56
N LEU A 151 8.53 12.16 -45.48
CA LEU A 151 8.34 11.18 -44.42
C LEU A 151 7.09 11.52 -43.58
N LEU A 152 6.89 12.80 -43.26
CA LEU A 152 5.70 13.27 -42.55
C LEU A 152 4.42 13.03 -43.35
N ASP A 153 4.48 13.18 -44.68
CA ASP A 153 3.37 12.87 -45.57
C ASP A 153 2.97 11.39 -45.47
N LEU A 154 3.95 10.47 -45.55
CA LEU A 154 3.69 9.03 -45.40
C LEU A 154 3.12 8.70 -44.02
N ILE A 155 3.69 9.27 -42.95
CA ILE A 155 3.21 9.00 -41.58
C ILE A 155 1.82 9.61 -41.33
N SER A 156 1.50 10.73 -41.98
CA SER A 156 0.16 11.31 -41.94
C SER A 156 -0.91 10.40 -42.57
N LEU A 157 -0.51 9.58 -43.56
CA LEU A 157 -1.39 8.59 -44.18
C LEU A 157 -1.54 7.33 -43.32
N VAL A 158 -0.45 6.91 -42.66
CA VAL A 158 -0.51 5.86 -41.61
C VAL A 158 -1.48 6.26 -40.50
N SER A 159 -1.48 7.54 -40.11
CA SER A 159 -2.42 8.08 -39.12
C SER A 159 -3.89 7.90 -39.53
N ARG A 160 -4.19 7.94 -40.82
CA ARG A 160 -5.51 7.65 -41.42
C ARG A 160 -5.78 6.15 -41.63
N ARG A 161 -4.86 5.27 -41.23
CA ARG A 161 -4.86 3.84 -41.54
C ARG A 161 -4.89 3.54 -43.04
N GLU A 162 -4.29 4.41 -43.86
CA GLU A 162 -4.05 4.10 -45.26
C GLU A 162 -2.82 3.18 -45.36
N ASP A 163 -2.93 2.09 -46.12
CA ASP A 163 -1.81 1.17 -46.32
C ASP A 163 -0.79 1.79 -47.28
N VAL A 164 0.26 2.38 -46.70
CA VAL A 164 1.41 2.95 -47.40
C VAL A 164 2.68 2.13 -47.13
N SER A 165 2.53 0.85 -46.81
CA SER A 165 3.64 -0.03 -46.42
C SER A 165 4.69 -0.15 -47.52
N HIS A 166 4.27 -0.12 -48.79
CA HIS A 166 5.16 -0.22 -49.94
C HIS A 166 5.97 1.07 -50.14
N GLU A 167 5.32 2.22 -50.02
CA GLU A 167 5.92 3.55 -50.14
C GLU A 167 6.89 3.82 -48.98
N LEU A 168 6.55 3.38 -47.76
CA LEU A 168 7.45 3.41 -46.61
C LEU A 168 8.70 2.56 -46.84
N GLN A 169 8.56 1.36 -47.43
CA GLN A 169 9.71 0.51 -47.76
C GLN A 169 10.57 1.14 -48.87
N GLN A 170 9.97 1.64 -49.96
CA GLN A 170 10.70 2.33 -51.02
C GLN A 170 11.46 3.55 -50.49
N TYR A 171 10.85 4.30 -49.58
CA TYR A 171 11.49 5.45 -48.94
C TYR A 171 12.67 5.00 -48.08
N ALA A 172 12.54 3.92 -47.29
CA ALA A 172 13.64 3.35 -46.51
C ALA A 172 14.80 2.85 -47.39
N ASP A 173 14.50 2.21 -48.52
CA ASP A 173 15.50 1.69 -49.45
C ASP A 173 16.28 2.81 -50.15
N ALA A 174 15.63 3.95 -50.40
CA ALA A 174 16.23 5.14 -50.99
C ALA A 174 17.07 5.97 -50.00
N LEU A 175 16.95 5.72 -48.69
CA LEU A 175 17.80 6.39 -47.70
C LEU A 175 19.27 5.93 -47.87
N PRO A 176 20.24 6.83 -47.65
CA PRO A 176 21.66 6.46 -47.63
C PRO A 176 21.91 5.23 -46.74
N GLN A 177 22.83 4.38 -47.15
CA GLN A 177 23.26 3.22 -46.34
C GLN A 177 24.35 3.62 -45.31
N THR A 178 24.55 4.92 -45.11
CA THR A 178 25.46 5.48 -44.11
C THR A 178 24.93 5.21 -42.71
N ARG A 179 25.83 4.88 -41.77
CA ARG A 179 25.50 4.69 -40.35
C ARG A 179 25.48 6.01 -39.58
N ASP A 180 24.91 7.06 -40.17
CA ASP A 180 24.78 8.34 -39.47
C ASP A 180 23.47 8.38 -38.67
N LYS A 181 23.51 9.09 -37.54
CA LYS A 181 22.40 9.18 -36.59
C LYS A 181 21.09 9.70 -37.19
N ILE A 182 21.15 10.60 -38.17
CA ILE A 182 19.95 11.22 -38.77
C ILE A 182 19.23 10.19 -39.64
N THR A 183 19.97 9.49 -40.49
CA THR A 183 19.45 8.40 -41.30
C THR A 183 18.92 7.25 -40.44
N GLY A 184 19.60 6.94 -39.33
CA GLY A 184 19.14 5.96 -38.34
C GLY A 184 17.79 6.34 -37.70
N VAL A 185 17.61 7.60 -37.32
CA VAL A 185 16.31 8.10 -36.81
C VAL A 185 15.21 7.88 -37.85
N TYR A 186 15.40 8.30 -39.10
CA TYR A 186 14.38 8.12 -40.14
C TYR A 186 14.00 6.65 -40.34
N ARG A 187 14.97 5.74 -40.35
CA ARG A 187 14.72 4.29 -40.43
C ARG A 187 13.90 3.77 -39.25
N SER A 188 14.17 4.26 -38.03
CA SER A 188 13.41 3.85 -36.85
C SER A 188 11.94 4.28 -36.91
N LEU A 189 11.68 5.48 -37.44
CA LEU A 189 10.33 6.02 -37.62
C LEU A 189 9.55 5.23 -38.67
N ILE A 190 10.21 4.86 -39.77
CA ILE A 190 9.63 4.06 -40.83
C ILE A 190 9.29 2.64 -40.36
N LEU A 191 10.20 1.99 -39.63
CA LEU A 191 9.95 0.66 -39.06
C LEU A 191 8.78 0.70 -38.08
N SER A 192 8.71 1.73 -37.24
CA SER A 192 7.61 1.91 -36.28
C SER A 192 6.26 2.12 -36.97
N ALA A 193 6.23 2.93 -38.03
CA ALA A 193 5.04 3.15 -38.83
C ALA A 193 4.58 1.87 -39.56
N ARG A 194 5.52 1.05 -40.05
CA ARG A 194 5.21 -0.25 -40.68
C ARG A 194 4.67 -1.27 -39.67
N ILE A 195 5.20 -1.29 -38.45
CA ILE A 195 4.66 -2.12 -37.36
C ILE A 195 3.24 -1.67 -37.01
N TYR A 196 2.99 -0.37 -36.97
CA TYR A 196 1.66 0.20 -36.67
C TYR A 196 0.58 -0.19 -37.71
N LEU A 197 0.95 -0.37 -38.98
CA LEU A 197 0.03 -0.81 -40.03
C LEU A 197 -0.32 -2.30 -39.98
N GLN A 198 0.37 -3.10 -39.16
CA GLN A 198 0.13 -4.55 -39.05
C GLN A 198 -0.83 -4.88 -37.91
N GLU A 199 -1.81 -5.77 -38.16
CA GLU A 199 -2.72 -6.26 -37.11
C GLU A 199 -2.00 -7.15 -36.09
N GLU A 200 -1.00 -7.93 -36.52
CA GLU A 200 -0.07 -8.67 -35.67
C GLU A 200 1.39 -8.42 -36.14
N PRO A 201 2.25 -7.77 -35.35
CA PRO A 201 3.61 -7.45 -35.77
C PRO A 201 4.49 -8.69 -35.93
N VAL A 202 5.20 -8.80 -37.06
CA VAL A 202 6.12 -9.92 -37.30
C VAL A 202 7.44 -9.73 -36.53
N ALA A 203 7.86 -10.72 -35.75
CA ALA A 203 9.06 -10.70 -34.90
C ALA A 203 10.36 -10.11 -35.53
N PRO A 204 10.65 -10.29 -36.85
CA PRO A 204 11.83 -9.69 -37.48
C PRO A 204 11.84 -8.16 -37.46
N LEU A 205 10.68 -7.52 -37.64
CA LEU A 205 10.58 -6.04 -37.66
C LEU A 205 10.82 -5.45 -36.27
N LEU A 206 10.29 -6.11 -35.23
CA LEU A 206 10.52 -5.72 -33.84
C LEU A 206 12.00 -5.89 -33.44
N SER A 207 12.64 -6.98 -33.86
CA SER A 207 14.07 -7.21 -33.61
C SER A 207 14.96 -6.18 -34.32
N GLU A 208 14.60 -5.78 -35.54
CA GLU A 208 15.31 -4.76 -36.30
C GLU A 208 15.15 -3.39 -35.64
N LEU A 209 13.93 -3.03 -35.27
CA LEU A 209 13.63 -1.78 -34.56
C LEU A 209 14.35 -1.73 -33.20
N PHE A 210 14.39 -2.83 -32.45
CA PHE A 210 15.08 -2.91 -31.17
C PHE A 210 16.57 -2.64 -31.32
N THR A 211 17.21 -3.28 -32.30
CA THR A 211 18.63 -3.10 -32.59
C THR A 211 18.93 -1.63 -32.92
N LEU A 212 18.09 -1.02 -33.74
CA LEU A 212 18.26 0.35 -34.19
C LEU A 212 18.04 1.36 -33.07
N VAL A 213 16.97 1.24 -32.28
CA VAL A 213 16.67 2.13 -31.14
C VAL A 213 17.77 2.02 -30.09
N ARG A 214 18.28 0.81 -29.83
CA ARG A 214 19.38 0.59 -28.87
C ARG A 214 20.66 1.31 -29.31
N CYS A 215 21.01 1.25 -30.60
CA CYS A 215 22.17 1.97 -31.13
C CYS A 215 21.96 3.49 -31.06
N LEU A 216 20.80 3.99 -31.49
CA LEU A 216 20.50 5.43 -31.45
C LEU A 216 20.46 6.00 -30.03
N ARG A 217 19.98 5.22 -29.05
CA ARG A 217 19.97 5.60 -27.63
C ARG A 217 21.38 5.84 -27.06
N GLN A 218 22.40 5.16 -27.59
CA GLN A 218 23.79 5.36 -27.18
C GLN A 218 24.42 6.60 -27.82
N GLU A 219 23.95 6.99 -29.00
CA GLU A 219 24.49 8.12 -29.77
C GLU A 219 23.76 9.45 -29.51
N ILE A 220 22.49 9.39 -29.10
CA ILE A 220 21.63 10.54 -28.80
C ILE A 220 21.56 10.68 -27.27
N SER A 221 21.72 11.90 -26.76
CA SER A 221 21.67 12.18 -25.32
C SER A 221 20.95 13.50 -25.03
N GLY A 222 20.51 13.68 -23.78
CA GLY A 222 19.88 14.92 -23.33
C GLY A 222 18.52 15.18 -23.99
N ALA A 223 18.27 16.44 -24.32
CA ALA A 223 16.98 16.91 -24.86
C ALA A 223 16.54 16.22 -26.17
N ASP A 224 17.49 15.77 -26.99
CA ASP A 224 17.21 15.24 -28.32
C ASP A 224 16.68 13.79 -28.30
N LEU A 225 16.70 13.13 -27.13
CA LEU A 225 16.25 11.75 -26.98
C LEU A 225 14.76 11.56 -27.27
N GLY A 226 13.97 12.64 -27.14
CA GLY A 226 12.53 12.63 -27.42
C GLY A 226 12.17 12.22 -28.85
N ILE A 227 13.10 12.34 -29.81
CA ILE A 227 12.88 11.89 -31.19
C ILE A 227 12.72 10.37 -31.30
N LEU A 228 13.21 9.62 -30.31
CA LEU A 228 13.10 8.16 -30.24
C LEU A 228 11.87 7.68 -29.45
N ALA A 229 11.04 8.59 -28.92
CA ALA A 229 9.92 8.22 -28.07
C ALA A 229 8.91 7.30 -28.76
N PHE A 230 8.55 7.59 -30.02
CA PHE A 230 7.65 6.75 -30.79
C PHE A 230 8.25 5.36 -31.13
N PRO A 231 9.48 5.27 -31.65
CA PRO A 231 10.18 3.98 -31.79
C PRO A 231 10.28 3.14 -30.53
N ALA A 232 10.63 3.78 -29.41
CA ALA A 232 10.72 3.12 -28.10
C ALA A 232 9.36 2.64 -27.61
N TYR A 233 8.32 3.46 -27.74
CA TYR A 233 6.95 3.07 -27.39
C TYR A 233 6.47 1.88 -28.23
N THR A 234 6.70 1.91 -29.55
CA THR A 234 6.31 0.83 -30.46
C THR A 234 6.96 -0.50 -30.04
N LEU A 235 8.23 -0.48 -29.62
CA LEU A 235 8.91 -1.64 -29.06
C LEU A 235 8.34 -2.12 -27.74
N GLY A 236 8.05 -1.21 -26.81
CA GLY A 236 7.50 -1.56 -25.50
C GLY A 236 6.06 -2.10 -25.59
N TYR A 237 5.25 -1.55 -26.50
CA TYR A 237 3.85 -1.92 -26.67
C TYR A 237 3.68 -3.26 -27.39
N HIS A 238 4.41 -3.48 -28.49
CA HIS A 238 4.31 -4.70 -29.28
C HIS A 238 5.31 -5.79 -28.85
N GLY A 239 6.31 -5.44 -28.05
CA GLY A 239 7.33 -6.36 -27.55
C GLY A 239 6.88 -7.19 -26.35
N GLN A 240 7.07 -8.50 -26.45
CA GLN A 240 6.82 -9.44 -25.33
C GLN A 240 8.08 -9.70 -24.49
N LEU A 241 9.27 -9.38 -25.00
CA LEU A 241 10.53 -9.58 -24.31
C LEU A 241 10.82 -8.42 -23.34
N LEU A 242 11.32 -8.77 -22.15
CA LEU A 242 11.66 -7.81 -21.09
C LEU A 242 12.64 -6.74 -21.59
N GLU A 243 13.64 -7.12 -22.39
CA GLU A 243 14.63 -6.20 -22.96
C GLU A 243 14.02 -5.08 -23.82
N TYR A 244 12.91 -5.34 -24.52
CA TYR A 244 12.26 -4.33 -25.36
C TYR A 244 11.56 -3.29 -24.48
N ARG A 245 10.93 -3.76 -23.39
CA ARG A 245 10.27 -2.91 -22.40
C ARG A 245 11.28 -2.09 -21.61
N THR A 246 12.41 -2.68 -21.22
CA THR A 246 13.49 -1.97 -20.51
C THR A 246 14.10 -0.87 -21.37
N LEU A 247 14.40 -1.14 -22.65
CA LEU A 247 14.91 -0.13 -23.57
C LEU A 247 13.87 0.98 -23.81
N ALA A 248 12.59 0.63 -23.90
CA ALA A 248 11.51 1.60 -24.05
C ALA A 248 11.44 2.55 -22.84
N VAL A 249 11.51 2.00 -21.63
CA VAL A 249 11.50 2.78 -20.38
C VAL A 249 12.72 3.68 -20.28
N ASP A 250 13.93 3.19 -20.60
CA ASP A 250 15.15 4.01 -20.59
C ASP A 250 15.06 5.21 -21.55
N VAL A 251 14.56 5.00 -22.77
CA VAL A 251 14.36 6.10 -23.74
C VAL A 251 13.28 7.08 -23.27
N LEU A 252 12.15 6.58 -22.78
CA LEU A 252 11.00 7.41 -22.39
C LEU A 252 11.19 8.16 -21.06
N SER A 253 12.13 7.72 -20.23
CA SER A 253 12.37 8.26 -18.88
C SER A 253 13.60 9.16 -18.77
N ALA A 254 14.37 9.36 -19.86
CA ALA A 254 15.60 10.14 -19.82
C ALA A 254 15.36 11.65 -19.53
N PRO A 255 16.08 12.26 -18.55
CA PRO A 255 15.93 13.67 -18.23
C PRO A 255 16.56 14.59 -19.29
N SER A 256 15.86 15.66 -19.67
CA SER A 256 16.41 16.72 -20.51
C SER A 256 17.41 17.58 -19.71
N THR A 257 18.70 17.52 -20.03
CA THR A 257 19.74 18.37 -19.42
C THR A 257 19.60 19.83 -19.89
N THR A 258 19.76 20.77 -18.96
CA THR A 258 19.87 22.22 -19.25
C THR A 258 21.29 22.66 -18.96
N TYR A 259 21.95 23.32 -19.92
CA TYR A 259 23.24 24.01 -19.73
C TYR A 259 23.07 25.26 -18.85
N LEU A 260 24.05 25.56 -18.00
CA LEU A 260 24.25 26.88 -17.37
C LEU A 260 25.59 27.51 -17.83
N PRO A 261 25.73 28.86 -17.79
CA PRO A 261 26.54 29.61 -18.75
C PRO A 261 28.06 29.67 -18.57
N ASP A 262 28.66 29.04 -17.55
CA ASP A 262 30.02 29.40 -17.13
C ASP A 262 31.05 28.25 -17.17
N GLY A 263 30.77 27.14 -17.86
CA GLY A 263 31.82 26.20 -18.27
C GLY A 263 32.63 25.50 -17.16
N VAL A 264 32.12 25.45 -15.93
CA VAL A 264 32.68 24.65 -14.84
C VAL A 264 31.79 23.43 -14.60
N LEU A 265 32.37 22.23 -14.78
CA LEU A 265 31.73 20.96 -14.46
C LEU A 265 31.56 20.85 -12.94
N ASP A 266 30.32 20.83 -12.48
CA ASP A 266 29.99 20.43 -11.11
C ASP A 266 29.72 18.92 -11.07
N PHE A 267 30.64 18.18 -10.46
CA PHE A 267 30.52 16.74 -10.21
C PHE A 267 29.94 16.43 -8.82
N SER A 268 29.36 17.40 -8.10
CA SER A 268 28.84 17.21 -6.74
C SER A 268 27.40 16.70 -6.63
N LEU A 269 26.76 16.34 -7.75
CA LEU A 269 25.52 15.54 -7.78
C LEU A 269 25.74 14.09 -8.27
N ALA A 270 27.00 13.66 -8.37
CA ALA A 270 27.32 12.25 -8.56
C ALA A 270 27.26 11.50 -7.22
N GLY A 271 26.04 11.26 -6.74
CA GLY A 271 25.77 10.45 -5.57
C GLY A 271 24.38 9.83 -5.66
N GLY A 272 24.30 8.62 -6.21
CA GLY A 272 23.15 7.71 -6.09
C GLY A 272 21.92 8.09 -6.92
N CYS A 273 21.91 7.76 -8.22
CA CYS A 273 20.64 7.56 -8.91
C CYS A 273 20.21 6.11 -8.63
N ASP A 274 19.46 5.95 -7.54
CA ASP A 274 18.72 4.73 -7.24
C ASP A 274 17.52 4.65 -8.20
N SER A 275 17.30 3.46 -8.76
CA SER A 275 16.32 3.19 -9.82
C SER A 275 14.89 3.03 -9.30
N SER A 276 14.53 3.72 -8.22
CA SER A 276 13.29 3.52 -7.46
C SER A 276 12.21 4.59 -7.65
N GLU A 277 12.45 5.66 -8.41
CA GLU A 277 11.45 6.73 -8.63
C GLU A 277 11.23 7.07 -10.11
N VAL A 278 10.46 6.26 -10.82
CA VAL A 278 9.67 6.73 -11.98
C VAL A 278 8.24 6.24 -11.81
N GLY A 279 7.51 6.91 -10.92
CA GLY A 279 6.07 6.80 -10.79
C GLY A 279 5.37 7.19 -12.09
N LEU A 280 5.02 6.19 -12.88
CA LEU A 280 4.01 6.29 -13.93
C LEU A 280 2.64 6.43 -13.25
N TRP A 281 1.97 7.54 -13.52
CA TRP A 281 0.52 7.69 -13.39
C TRP A 281 -0.17 6.59 -14.20
N THR A 282 -0.37 5.44 -13.56
CA THR A 282 -1.18 4.35 -14.07
C THR A 282 -2.57 4.55 -13.51
N VAL A 283 -3.42 5.29 -14.24
CA VAL A 283 -4.87 5.10 -14.07
C VAL A 283 -5.12 3.64 -14.43
N ARG A 284 -5.53 2.80 -13.47
CA ARG A 284 -5.94 1.42 -13.76
C ARG A 284 -6.89 1.42 -14.94
N PRO A 285 -6.76 0.48 -15.89
CA PRO A 285 -7.71 0.38 -16.98
C PRO A 285 -9.13 0.19 -16.39
N PRO A 286 -10.18 0.72 -17.04
CA PRO A 286 -11.54 0.84 -16.49
C PRO A 286 -12.27 -0.49 -16.18
N ASN A 287 -11.54 -1.61 -16.23
CA ASN A 287 -11.99 -2.97 -16.01
C ASN A 287 -11.30 -3.66 -14.81
N VAL A 288 -10.54 -2.93 -13.99
CA VAL A 288 -9.91 -3.46 -12.76
C VAL A 288 -10.62 -2.85 -11.55
N ALA A 289 -11.11 -3.68 -10.63
CA ALA A 289 -11.76 -3.22 -9.41
C ALA A 289 -10.86 -2.36 -8.53
N ASP A 290 -11.48 -1.39 -7.86
CA ASP A 290 -10.87 -0.65 -6.77
C ASP A 290 -10.74 -1.51 -5.52
N TYR A 291 -9.70 -1.24 -4.73
CA TYR A 291 -9.57 -1.86 -3.43
C TYR A 291 -10.47 -1.15 -2.42
N ALA A 292 -11.26 -1.93 -1.69
CA ALA A 292 -12.17 -1.38 -0.70
C ALA A 292 -11.38 -0.59 0.35
N TRP A 293 -10.26 -1.10 0.83
CA TRP A 293 -9.45 -0.46 1.87
C TRP A 293 -8.57 0.71 1.37
N SER A 294 -8.21 0.74 0.08
CA SER A 294 -7.34 1.77 -0.51
C SER A 294 -8.15 2.82 -1.28
N ARG A 295 -8.84 3.69 -0.52
CA ARG A 295 -9.48 4.88 -1.08
C ARG A 295 -8.65 6.14 -0.80
N PRO A 296 -8.39 7.00 -1.81
CA PRO A 296 -7.63 8.23 -1.64
C PRO A 296 -8.33 9.15 -0.65
N HIS A 297 -7.56 10.00 0.03
CA HIS A 297 -8.09 10.92 1.03
C HIS A 297 -8.72 10.21 2.24
N GLY A 298 -8.39 8.92 2.43
CA GLY A 298 -8.69 8.22 3.67
C GLY A 298 -8.02 8.94 4.83
N LEU A 299 -8.68 9.03 5.97
CA LEU A 299 -8.15 9.80 7.09
C LEU A 299 -6.86 9.15 7.62
N VAL A 300 -5.81 9.95 7.76
CA VAL A 300 -4.56 9.60 8.45
C VAL A 300 -4.41 10.55 9.61
N GLU A 301 -4.51 10.07 10.84
CA GLU A 301 -4.33 10.95 11.98
C GLU A 301 -2.85 11.31 12.16
N LYS A 302 -2.51 12.60 12.05
CA LYS A 302 -1.20 13.14 12.46
C LYS A 302 -1.38 14.57 13.00
N PRO A 303 -0.46 15.05 13.85
CA PRO A 303 -0.54 16.41 14.37
C PRO A 303 -0.48 17.45 13.25
N GLY A 304 -1.30 18.50 13.37
CA GLY A 304 -1.31 19.65 12.45
C GLY A 304 -1.96 19.37 11.09
N MET A 305 -2.68 18.26 10.95
CA MET A 305 -3.46 17.95 9.74
C MET A 305 -4.56 18.98 9.48
N TYR A 306 -5.19 19.48 10.54
CA TYR A 306 -6.30 20.41 10.44
C TYR A 306 -5.94 21.73 11.14
N PRO A 307 -5.35 22.69 10.41
CA PRO A 307 -4.91 23.95 11.00
C PRO A 307 -6.04 24.66 11.75
N GLY A 308 -5.81 24.94 13.03
CA GLY A 308 -6.78 25.62 13.90
C GLY A 308 -7.79 24.72 14.60
N GLU A 309 -7.79 23.40 14.34
CA GLU A 309 -8.55 22.46 15.15
C GLU A 309 -7.81 22.12 16.46
N SER A 310 -8.59 21.79 17.50
CA SER A 310 -8.03 21.33 18.77
C SER A 310 -7.66 19.85 18.66
N GLU A 311 -6.38 19.54 18.85
CA GLU A 311 -5.84 18.19 18.71
C GLU A 311 -5.14 17.76 20.00
N ALA A 312 -5.17 16.46 20.29
CA ALA A 312 -4.43 15.87 21.40
C ALA A 312 -3.96 14.46 21.01
N TRP A 313 -2.84 14.02 21.55
CA TRP A 313 -2.29 12.69 21.29
C TRP A 313 -1.50 12.21 22.51
N VAL A 314 -1.45 10.89 22.72
CA VAL A 314 -0.72 10.29 23.84
C VAL A 314 -0.11 8.96 23.44
N TYR A 315 1.11 8.70 23.93
CA TYR A 315 1.74 7.38 23.87
C TYR A 315 2.73 7.21 25.04
N CYS A 316 3.23 6.00 25.21
CA CYS A 316 4.23 5.66 26.23
C CYS A 316 5.56 5.27 25.55
N ASP A 317 6.68 5.42 26.25
CA ASP A 317 7.99 5.02 25.72
C ASP A 317 8.13 3.49 25.53
N LYS A 318 7.30 2.70 26.23
CA LYS A 318 7.22 1.24 26.11
C LYS A 318 5.76 0.78 26.11
N PHE A 319 5.52 -0.41 25.59
CA PHE A 319 4.21 -1.06 25.70
C PHE A 319 4.00 -1.77 27.04
N SER A 320 5.06 -2.20 27.71
CA SER A 320 4.97 -2.96 28.97
C SER A 320 5.98 -2.47 30.02
N TYR A 321 5.56 -2.58 31.28
CA TYR A 321 6.34 -2.20 32.46
C TYR A 321 6.11 -3.21 33.59
N ASN A 322 7.10 -3.34 34.48
CA ASN A 322 6.96 -4.01 35.76
C ASN A 322 6.50 -3.02 36.83
N GLU A 323 5.90 -3.55 37.90
CA GLU A 323 5.77 -2.78 39.13
C GLU A 323 7.15 -2.27 39.63
N GLY A 324 7.14 -1.04 40.16
CA GLY A 324 8.30 -0.28 40.58
C GLY A 324 8.96 0.54 39.47
N GLU A 325 8.58 0.35 38.20
CA GLU A 325 9.04 1.20 37.10
C GLU A 325 8.23 2.50 37.00
N ASN A 326 8.76 3.44 36.22
CA ASN A 326 8.07 4.68 35.87
C ASN A 326 7.60 4.59 34.42
N VAL A 327 6.32 4.82 34.18
CA VAL A 327 5.75 4.97 32.84
C VAL A 327 6.02 6.38 32.36
N SER A 328 6.78 6.53 31.27
CA SER A 328 6.99 7.83 30.62
C SER A 328 5.84 8.09 29.66
N ILE A 329 4.94 9.00 30.05
CA ILE A 329 3.77 9.36 29.23
C ILE A 329 4.14 10.60 28.41
N LYS A 330 4.03 10.45 27.09
CA LYS A 330 4.28 11.48 26.08
C LYS A 330 2.94 12.04 25.61
N THR A 331 2.80 13.36 25.61
CA THR A 331 1.56 14.01 25.15
C THR A 331 1.87 15.14 24.19
N TYR A 332 1.02 15.30 23.19
CA TYR A 332 0.95 16.50 22.35
C TYR A 332 -0.47 17.05 22.47
N THR A 333 -0.63 18.36 22.59
CA THR A 333 -1.95 18.99 22.47
C THR A 333 -1.84 20.46 22.09
N THR A 334 -2.80 20.93 21.30
CA THR A 334 -2.95 22.36 20.97
C THR A 334 -3.80 23.11 22.01
N ALA A 335 -4.44 22.41 22.95
CA ALA A 335 -5.20 23.02 24.04
C ALA A 335 -4.27 23.49 25.17
N ASP A 336 -4.62 24.58 25.84
CA ASP A 336 -3.82 25.13 26.96
C ASP A 336 -3.67 24.12 28.12
N GLU A 337 -4.71 23.32 28.35
CA GLU A 337 -4.76 22.32 29.40
C GLU A 337 -5.46 21.04 28.94
N TYR A 338 -5.08 19.93 29.54
CA TYR A 338 -5.71 18.63 29.34
C TYR A 338 -5.88 17.88 30.66
N ASP A 339 -6.82 16.94 30.69
CA ASP A 339 -7.00 15.99 31.78
C ASP A 339 -6.52 14.61 31.33
N ILE A 340 -6.01 13.80 32.26
CA ILE A 340 -5.60 12.42 32.02
C ILE A 340 -6.27 11.47 33.01
N GLU A 341 -6.68 10.32 32.51
CA GLU A 341 -7.24 9.21 33.28
C GLU A 341 -6.56 7.91 32.85
N VAL A 342 -6.22 7.05 33.80
CA VAL A 342 -5.69 5.69 33.54
C VAL A 342 -6.67 4.69 34.14
N ILE A 343 -7.10 3.75 33.30
CA ILE A 343 -8.12 2.76 33.60
C ILE A 343 -7.49 1.38 33.47
N ARG A 344 -7.54 0.57 34.54
CA ARG A 344 -7.34 -0.87 34.45
C ARG A 344 -8.53 -1.43 33.69
N ASP A 345 -8.34 -1.78 32.42
CA ASP A 345 -9.43 -2.22 31.54
C ASP A 345 -9.61 -3.75 31.62
N GLY A 346 -10.83 -4.22 31.34
CA GLY A 346 -11.24 -5.62 31.54
C GLY A 346 -12.73 -5.76 31.81
N HIS A 347 -13.16 -6.84 32.45
CA HIS A 347 -14.58 -7.10 32.78
C HIS A 347 -15.16 -6.03 33.72
N LYS A 348 -14.36 -5.61 34.72
CA LYS A 348 -14.72 -4.54 35.66
C LYS A 348 -13.69 -3.42 35.55
N PRO A 349 -13.84 -2.50 34.57
CA PRO A 349 -12.88 -1.42 34.38
C PRO A 349 -12.86 -0.52 35.61
N LYS A 350 -11.66 -0.08 36.01
CA LYS A 350 -11.46 0.76 37.20
C LYS A 350 -10.45 1.86 36.91
N THR A 351 -10.83 3.10 37.15
CA THR A 351 -9.91 4.24 37.16
C THR A 351 -8.93 4.07 38.33
N VAL A 352 -7.64 4.03 38.02
CA VAL A 352 -6.54 3.84 38.99
C VAL A 352 -5.68 5.08 39.15
N PHE A 353 -5.72 6.00 38.19
CA PHE A 353 -5.05 7.29 38.27
C PHE A 353 -5.85 8.33 37.49
N SER A 354 -5.86 9.57 37.98
CA SER A 354 -6.44 10.71 37.28
C SER A 354 -5.75 12.00 37.69
N ARG A 355 -5.54 12.91 36.75
CA ARG A 355 -5.06 14.27 37.01
C ARG A 355 -5.71 15.24 36.04
N THR A 356 -6.09 16.42 36.52
CA THR A 356 -6.76 17.46 35.74
C THR A 356 -5.89 18.71 35.59
N GLY A 357 -6.13 19.51 34.55
CA GLY A 357 -5.46 20.79 34.35
C GLY A 357 -3.95 20.68 34.10
N LEU A 358 -3.50 19.60 33.47
CA LEU A 358 -2.11 19.46 33.02
C LEU A 358 -1.85 20.44 31.89
N LYS A 359 -0.68 21.09 31.90
CA LYS A 359 -0.32 22.05 30.84
C LYS A 359 -0.13 21.36 29.51
N GLY A 360 -0.89 21.79 28.52
CA GLY A 360 -0.76 21.34 27.14
C GLY A 360 0.43 21.98 26.44
N GLN A 361 1.07 21.22 25.56
CA GLN A 361 2.22 21.65 24.78
C GLN A 361 2.21 20.99 23.39
N THR A 362 2.67 21.75 22.41
CA THR A 362 2.91 21.28 21.05
C THR A 362 4.40 21.09 20.82
N PHE A 363 4.77 20.09 20.02
CA PHE A 363 6.14 19.81 19.62
C PHE A 363 6.22 19.61 18.12
N GLU A 364 7.39 19.88 17.54
CA GLU A 364 7.65 19.47 16.16
C GLU A 364 7.55 17.94 16.06
N THR A 365 6.73 17.46 15.13
CA THR A 365 6.54 16.02 14.89
C THR A 365 7.08 15.70 13.49
N PRO A 366 8.02 14.75 13.35
CA PRO A 366 8.57 14.38 12.05
C PRO A 366 7.48 13.97 11.05
N ALA A 367 7.66 14.32 9.78
CA ALA A 367 6.73 13.94 8.71
C ALA A 367 6.63 12.41 8.53
N ASP A 368 7.70 11.71 8.91
CA ASP A 368 7.87 10.26 8.92
C ASP A 368 7.79 9.67 10.33
N ALA A 369 7.05 10.31 11.26
CA ALA A 369 6.87 9.80 12.63
C ALA A 369 6.32 8.37 12.69
N TYR A 370 5.65 7.90 11.63
CA TYR A 370 5.26 6.49 11.49
C TYR A 370 6.47 5.54 11.49
N ALA A 371 7.65 5.97 11.03
CA ALA A 371 8.87 5.18 10.92
C ALA A 371 9.87 5.52 12.05
N VAL A 372 10.08 6.81 12.34
CA VAL A 372 11.13 7.26 13.28
C VAL A 372 10.60 7.62 14.68
N GLY A 373 9.28 7.68 14.84
CA GLY A 373 8.62 8.10 16.08
C GLY A 373 8.46 9.61 16.21
N CYS A 374 7.73 10.03 17.24
CA CYS A 374 7.36 11.44 17.45
C CYS A 374 8.44 12.27 18.14
N ASN A 375 9.34 11.63 18.90
CA ASN A 375 10.37 12.27 19.72
C ASN A 375 9.82 13.34 20.71
N TRP A 376 8.60 13.16 21.21
CA TRP A 376 8.04 14.09 22.20
C TRP A 376 8.71 13.91 23.57
N PRO A 377 8.91 15.00 24.34
CA PRO A 377 9.45 14.91 25.69
C PRO A 377 8.44 14.25 26.64
N GLU A 378 8.93 13.77 27.78
CA GLU A 378 8.05 13.29 28.84
C GLU A 378 7.15 14.42 29.35
N ALA A 379 5.84 14.20 29.31
CA ALA A 379 4.86 15.13 29.84
C ALA A 379 4.46 14.76 31.28
N LEU A 380 4.43 13.46 31.58
CA LEU A 380 4.12 12.94 32.90
C LEU A 380 4.88 11.63 33.14
N SER A 381 5.54 11.53 34.30
CA SER A 381 6.08 10.27 34.82
C SER A 381 5.10 9.68 35.83
N LEU A 382 4.63 8.46 35.59
CA LEU A 382 3.73 7.74 36.50
C LEU A 382 4.47 6.57 37.15
N HIS A 383 4.70 6.65 38.45
CA HIS A 383 5.34 5.57 39.21
C HIS A 383 4.35 4.44 39.51
N LEU A 384 4.70 3.22 39.13
CA LEU A 384 3.91 2.01 39.37
C LEU A 384 4.23 1.44 40.75
N GLU A 385 3.65 2.00 41.81
CA GLU A 385 3.90 1.54 43.19
C GLU A 385 3.66 0.03 43.35
N VAL A 386 4.65 -0.68 43.89
CA VAL A 386 4.61 -2.14 44.05
C VAL A 386 3.41 -2.59 44.90
N GLY A 387 2.63 -3.54 44.39
CA GLY A 387 1.42 -4.07 45.01
C GLY A 387 0.13 -3.35 44.63
N ASN A 388 0.22 -2.21 43.94
CA ASN A 388 -0.95 -1.39 43.55
C ASN A 388 -1.31 -1.53 42.07
N TRP A 389 -0.44 -2.14 41.25
CA TRP A 389 -0.60 -2.25 39.80
C TRP A 389 -0.56 -3.72 39.39
N PRO A 390 -1.67 -4.47 39.56
CA PRO A 390 -1.73 -5.86 39.13
C PRO A 390 -1.51 -5.99 37.62
N SER A 391 -1.09 -7.17 37.18
CA SER A 391 -0.93 -7.42 35.75
C SER A 391 -2.26 -7.22 35.02
N ALA A 392 -2.28 -6.29 34.07
CA ALA A 392 -3.46 -5.90 33.31
C ALA A 392 -3.08 -5.01 32.12
N PHE A 393 -4.04 -4.83 31.22
CA PHE A 393 -4.02 -3.74 30.25
C PHE A 393 -4.51 -2.44 30.89
N TYR A 394 -3.74 -1.35 30.75
CA TYR A 394 -4.09 -0.03 31.26
C TYR A 394 -4.34 0.93 30.10
N LEU A 395 -5.60 1.35 29.96
CA LEU A 395 -6.02 2.33 28.98
C LEU A 395 -5.78 3.74 29.54
N ILE A 396 -5.04 4.57 28.80
CA ILE A 396 -4.90 6.00 29.06
C ILE A 396 -5.95 6.73 28.24
N ILE A 397 -6.70 7.64 28.86
CA ILE A 397 -7.57 8.59 28.18
C ILE A 397 -7.11 10.00 28.54
N ILE A 398 -6.71 10.76 27.53
CA ILE A 398 -6.53 12.21 27.68
C ILE A 398 -7.75 12.95 27.13
N ARG A 399 -8.09 14.07 27.76
CA ARG A 399 -9.26 14.89 27.43
C ARG A 399 -8.86 16.34 27.26
N ILE A 400 -9.29 16.94 26.16
CA ILE A 400 -9.17 18.39 25.93
C ILE A 400 -10.56 19.00 25.74
N LYS A 401 -10.65 20.30 25.96
CA LYS A 401 -11.83 21.09 25.59
C LYS A 401 -11.46 22.00 24.43
N ASP A 402 -12.26 21.99 23.37
CA ASP A 402 -12.10 22.97 22.30
C ASP A 402 -12.63 24.35 22.71
N ILE A 403 -12.45 25.34 21.82
CA ILE A 403 -12.93 26.72 22.02
C ILE A 403 -14.44 26.83 22.23
N ASN A 404 -15.22 25.83 21.81
CA ASN A 404 -16.67 25.76 21.98
C ASN A 404 -17.06 24.97 23.25
N GLY A 405 -16.09 24.53 24.05
CA GLY A 405 -16.30 23.73 25.26
C GLY A 405 -16.62 22.25 24.99
N ARG A 406 -16.46 21.75 23.76
CA ARG A 406 -16.66 20.32 23.46
C ARG A 406 -15.47 19.52 23.94
N VAL A 407 -15.74 18.37 24.56
CA VAL A 407 -14.71 17.46 25.05
C VAL A 407 -14.27 16.53 23.92
N HIS A 408 -12.97 16.48 23.66
CA HIS A 408 -12.34 15.52 22.76
C HIS A 408 -11.49 14.57 23.58
N GLU A 409 -11.63 13.27 23.32
CA GLU A 409 -10.86 12.22 24.00
C GLU A 409 -9.90 11.53 23.04
N ARG A 410 -8.73 11.15 23.55
CA ARG A 410 -7.71 10.39 22.83
C ARG A 410 -7.08 9.35 23.73
N GLU A 411 -6.74 8.22 23.14
CA GLU A 411 -6.32 7.03 23.85
C GLU A 411 -4.82 6.76 23.69
N GLY A 412 -4.22 6.24 24.75
CA GLY A 412 -2.93 5.57 24.76
C GLY A 412 -3.03 4.33 25.64
N PHE A 413 -1.95 3.58 25.78
CA PHE A 413 -1.96 2.43 26.66
C PHE A 413 -0.57 2.09 27.19
N PHE A 414 -0.58 1.30 28.25
CA PHE A 414 0.55 0.46 28.65
C PHE A 414 0.01 -0.81 29.30
N ILE A 415 0.85 -1.83 29.40
CA ILE A 415 0.57 -3.07 30.11
C ILE A 415 1.48 -3.16 31.32
N VAL A 416 0.92 -3.61 32.44
CA VAL A 416 1.76 -4.02 33.58
C VAL A 416 1.90 -5.53 33.55
N LYS A 417 3.15 -6.00 33.57
CA LYS A 417 3.49 -7.43 33.61
C LYS A 417 3.92 -7.85 35.02
N GLU A 418 3.73 -9.12 35.35
CA GLU A 418 4.17 -9.70 36.61
C GLU A 418 5.68 -9.96 36.57
N LYS A 419 6.43 -9.40 37.54
CA LYS A 419 7.91 -9.39 37.53
C LYS A 419 8.53 -10.74 37.90
N LYS A 420 7.83 -11.53 38.72
CA LYS A 420 8.21 -12.91 39.07
C LYS A 420 6.97 -13.78 39.03
N VAL A 421 6.90 -14.62 38.00
CA VAL A 421 5.81 -15.58 37.81
C VAL A 421 5.78 -16.53 39.02
N ASN A 422 4.77 -16.36 39.86
CA ASN A 422 4.32 -17.44 40.72
C ASN A 422 3.15 -18.09 39.99
N SER A 423 3.35 -19.30 39.47
CA SER A 423 2.34 -20.08 38.75
C SER A 423 1.03 -20.26 39.52
N ALA A 424 1.03 -20.02 40.84
CA ALA A 424 -0.17 -20.00 41.67
C ALA A 424 -1.04 -18.73 41.55
N LYS A 425 -0.62 -17.71 40.79
CA LYS A 425 -1.31 -16.40 40.74
C LYS A 425 -2.11 -16.12 39.47
N ALA A 426 -1.90 -16.87 38.39
CA ALA A 426 -2.67 -16.73 37.15
C ALA A 426 -2.97 -18.09 36.55
N ASP A 427 -4.14 -18.21 35.94
CA ASP A 427 -4.51 -19.40 35.18
C ASP A 427 -3.68 -19.47 33.90
N PHE A 428 -3.52 -18.35 33.21
CA PHE A 428 -2.74 -18.25 31.97
C PHE A 428 -2.20 -16.83 31.73
N VAL A 429 -1.28 -16.73 30.77
CA VAL A 429 -0.78 -15.45 30.25
C VAL A 429 -1.37 -15.16 28.87
N LEU A 430 -1.92 -13.96 28.68
CA LEU A 430 -2.37 -13.45 27.39
C LEU A 430 -1.24 -12.65 26.74
N ILE A 431 -0.83 -13.08 25.56
CA ILE A 431 0.14 -12.40 24.69
C ILE A 431 -0.64 -11.46 23.77
N HIS A 432 -0.43 -10.16 23.94
CA HIS A 432 -1.04 -9.12 23.10
C HIS A 432 -0.31 -9.02 21.76
N ALA A 433 -1.08 -8.93 20.67
CA ALA A 433 -0.57 -8.91 19.30
C ALA A 433 0.02 -7.53 18.90
N THR A 434 0.98 -7.04 19.68
CA THR A 434 1.55 -5.69 19.52
C THR A 434 2.30 -5.50 18.20
N SER A 435 2.91 -6.55 17.63
CA SER A 435 3.55 -6.48 16.32
C SER A 435 2.54 -6.32 15.19
N THR A 436 1.37 -6.98 15.30
CA THR A 436 0.24 -6.82 14.39
C THR A 436 -0.38 -5.44 14.55
N MET A 437 -0.63 -4.99 15.79
CA MET A 437 -1.10 -3.62 16.04
C MET A 437 -0.20 -2.57 15.39
N LEU A 438 1.13 -2.73 15.47
CA LEU A 438 2.08 -1.84 14.80
C LEU A 438 1.96 -1.88 13.27
N ALA A 439 1.85 -3.09 12.69
CA ALA A 439 1.73 -3.27 11.25
C ALA A 439 0.51 -2.56 10.66
N TYR A 440 -0.57 -2.49 11.43
CA TYR A 440 -1.83 -1.85 11.06
C TYR A 440 -1.98 -0.42 11.60
N ASN A 441 -1.04 0.09 12.41
CA ASN A 441 -1.13 1.43 13.00
C ASN A 441 -0.85 2.53 11.95
N ASP A 442 -1.91 3.07 11.34
CA ASP A 442 -1.85 4.13 10.34
C ASP A 442 -1.71 5.56 10.93
N TRP A 443 -1.59 5.69 12.25
CA TRP A 443 -1.31 6.98 12.88
C TRP A 443 0.06 7.51 12.43
N GLY A 444 0.13 8.76 12.01
CA GLY A 444 1.37 9.44 11.66
C GLY A 444 1.72 9.39 10.16
N GLY A 445 0.96 8.70 9.31
CA GLY A 445 1.24 8.69 7.87
C GLY A 445 0.91 7.36 7.19
N ALA A 446 1.70 6.36 7.57
CA ALA A 446 1.85 5.10 6.86
C ALA A 446 1.96 3.93 7.86
N ASN A 447 1.81 2.72 7.35
CA ASN A 447 1.99 1.46 8.08
C ASN A 447 2.39 0.35 7.08
N HIS A 448 2.38 -0.91 7.48
CA HIS A 448 2.73 -1.99 6.56
C HIS A 448 1.68 -2.21 5.46
N TYR A 449 0.49 -1.62 5.51
CA TYR A 449 -0.56 -1.74 4.50
C TYR A 449 -0.92 -0.42 3.79
N ARG A 450 -0.36 0.71 4.25
CA ARG A 450 -0.65 2.07 3.78
C ARG A 450 0.63 2.87 3.59
N GLY A 451 0.68 3.64 2.53
CA GLY A 451 1.81 4.44 2.12
C GLY A 451 1.82 5.91 2.43
N ILE A 452 2.98 6.49 2.10
CA ILE A 452 3.36 7.90 2.27
C ILE A 452 2.60 8.79 1.28
N ALA A 453 2.31 8.27 0.09
CA ALA A 453 1.44 8.90 -0.89
C ALA A 453 -0.01 8.45 -0.67
N ASP A 454 -0.89 9.38 -0.28
CA ASP A 454 -2.34 9.15 -0.13
C ASP A 454 -3.07 9.43 -1.44
N GLY A 455 -2.71 8.69 -2.48
CA GLY A 455 -3.30 8.84 -3.81
C GLY A 455 -4.02 7.59 -4.28
N TYR A 456 -4.88 7.80 -5.28
CA TYR A 456 -5.57 6.73 -5.95
C TYR A 456 -4.54 5.86 -6.65
N GLN A 457 -4.42 4.61 -6.17
CA GLN A 457 -3.60 3.57 -6.78
C GLN A 457 -2.08 3.76 -6.59
N ASN A 458 -1.63 4.66 -5.70
CA ASN A 458 -0.23 4.82 -5.30
C ASN A 458 0.00 4.72 -3.78
N ASP A 459 -0.91 4.03 -3.08
CA ASP A 459 -0.84 3.74 -1.65
C ASP A 459 0.31 2.75 -1.37
N GLU A 460 1.55 3.27 -1.34
CA GLU A 460 2.78 2.46 -1.25
C GLU A 460 3.19 2.20 0.21
N PRO A 461 2.94 1.00 0.75
CA PRO A 461 3.16 0.68 2.15
C PRO A 461 4.63 0.82 2.57
N THR A 462 4.85 1.22 3.81
CA THR A 462 6.21 1.33 4.36
C THR A 462 6.66 0.03 5.03
N PRO A 463 7.93 -0.38 4.88
CA PRO A 463 8.47 -1.50 5.64
C PRO A 463 8.74 -1.15 7.11
N LEU A 464 8.57 0.11 7.52
CA LEU A 464 8.95 0.60 8.85
C LEU A 464 7.72 0.99 9.68
N SER A 465 7.70 0.59 10.95
CA SER A 465 6.69 1.03 11.90
C SER A 465 7.30 1.30 13.27
N SER A 466 7.14 2.52 13.77
CA SER A 466 7.69 2.95 15.05
C SER A 466 6.79 2.53 16.21
N THR A 467 7.41 2.15 17.33
CA THR A 467 6.76 1.99 18.64
C THR A 467 6.63 3.32 19.40
N GLN A 468 7.38 4.34 18.98
CA GLN A 468 7.49 5.64 19.64
C GLN A 468 6.47 6.65 19.10
N ARG A 469 5.21 6.21 18.94
CA ARG A 469 4.09 7.01 18.42
C ARG A 469 2.75 6.58 19.03
N PRO A 470 1.72 7.45 18.99
CA PRO A 470 0.35 7.09 19.30
C PRO A 470 -0.19 5.92 18.47
N ILE A 471 -1.17 5.23 19.04
CA ILE A 471 -1.91 4.17 18.36
C ILE A 471 -3.14 4.77 17.68
N ALA A 472 -3.40 4.35 16.46
CA ALA A 472 -4.50 4.86 15.66
C ALA A 472 -5.87 4.68 16.35
N ARG A 473 -6.73 5.68 16.17
CA ARG A 473 -8.06 5.72 16.78
C ARG A 473 -8.88 4.50 16.39
N GLY A 474 -9.41 3.82 17.40
CA GLY A 474 -10.20 2.59 17.26
C GLY A 474 -9.47 1.32 17.67
N MET A 475 -8.14 1.27 17.61
CA MET A 475 -7.45 0.04 18.01
C MET A 475 -7.47 -0.20 19.54
N LEU A 476 -7.55 0.88 20.33
CA LEU A 476 -7.57 0.80 21.80
C LEU A 476 -8.98 0.91 22.40
N ARG A 477 -9.89 1.60 21.71
CA ARG A 477 -11.28 1.78 22.15
C ARG A 477 -12.21 2.06 20.97
N ILE A 478 -13.35 1.35 20.92
CA ILE A 478 -14.41 1.54 19.93
C ILE A 478 -15.79 1.64 20.58
N PRO A 479 -16.75 2.35 19.95
CA PRO A 479 -18.15 2.28 20.34
C PRO A 479 -18.69 0.86 20.22
N LYS A 480 -19.60 0.48 21.12
CA LYS A 480 -20.18 -0.86 21.19
C LYS A 480 -20.84 -1.33 19.88
N ASN A 481 -21.34 -0.38 19.09
CA ASN A 481 -22.02 -0.63 17.82
C ASN A 481 -21.11 -0.47 16.59
N ALA A 482 -19.80 -0.28 16.77
CA ALA A 482 -18.87 -0.28 15.67
C ALA A 482 -18.90 -1.67 14.98
N PRO A 483 -18.96 -1.71 13.64
CA PRO A 483 -18.85 -2.96 12.90
C PRO A 483 -17.53 -3.68 13.19
N ARG A 484 -17.54 -4.98 12.94
CA ARG A 484 -16.40 -5.89 12.95
C ARG A 484 -16.34 -6.54 11.58
N GLU A 485 -15.26 -7.23 11.28
CA GLU A 485 -15.19 -8.02 10.05
C GLU A 485 -16.18 -9.20 10.07
N ALA A 486 -16.48 -9.75 11.26
CA ALA A 486 -17.57 -10.71 11.46
C ALA A 486 -18.99 -10.10 11.34
N ASN A 487 -19.15 -8.80 11.60
CA ASN A 487 -20.45 -8.13 11.72
C ASN A 487 -20.97 -7.65 10.36
N GLY A 488 -21.27 -8.60 9.49
CA GLY A 488 -22.16 -8.38 8.36
C GLY A 488 -23.44 -9.17 8.55
N THR A 489 -24.62 -8.53 8.56
CA THR A 489 -25.84 -9.24 8.12
C THR A 489 -25.69 -9.51 6.64
N MET A 490 -25.02 -10.61 6.32
CA MET A 490 -24.72 -11.02 4.98
C MET A 490 -25.35 -12.39 4.73
N THR A 491 -26.67 -12.48 4.87
CA THR A 491 -27.42 -13.13 3.80
C THR A 491 -27.21 -12.27 2.55
N VAL A 492 -26.06 -12.43 1.90
CA VAL A 492 -25.75 -11.77 0.63
C VAL A 492 -26.78 -12.27 -0.35
N GLY A 493 -27.77 -11.42 -0.64
CA GLY A 493 -28.85 -11.74 -1.56
C GLY A 493 -28.27 -12.09 -2.92
N HIS A 494 -29.05 -12.82 -3.73
CA HIS A 494 -28.71 -12.96 -5.14
C HIS A 494 -28.64 -11.57 -5.78
N GLY A 495 -27.54 -11.27 -6.48
CA GLY A 495 -27.30 -9.96 -7.11
C GLY A 495 -26.92 -8.82 -6.16
N ALA A 496 -26.60 -9.08 -4.89
CA ALA A 496 -26.14 -8.04 -3.98
C ALA A 496 -24.71 -7.57 -4.29
N THR A 497 -24.48 -6.27 -4.14
CA THR A 497 -23.17 -5.61 -4.20
C THR A 497 -22.34 -5.90 -2.93
N PRO A 498 -21.02 -6.13 -3.03
CA PRO A 498 -20.13 -6.22 -1.88
C PRO A 498 -20.26 -5.02 -0.93
N ARG A 499 -20.13 -5.24 0.37
CA ARG A 499 -20.13 -4.19 1.39
C ARG A 499 -19.02 -4.44 2.41
N TYR A 500 -18.47 -3.36 2.96
CA TYR A 500 -17.40 -3.41 3.97
C TYR A 500 -17.79 -2.48 5.12
N PRO A 501 -18.71 -2.92 6.01
CA PRO A 501 -19.27 -2.04 7.04
C PRO A 501 -18.21 -1.44 7.97
N SER A 502 -17.12 -2.17 8.24
CA SER A 502 -15.98 -1.67 9.02
C SER A 502 -15.34 -0.46 8.34
N LEU A 503 -14.98 -0.59 7.07
CA LEU A 503 -14.40 0.49 6.26
C LEU A 503 -15.39 1.67 6.08
N GLU A 504 -16.66 1.38 5.82
CA GLU A 504 -17.70 2.42 5.72
C GLU A 504 -17.84 3.23 7.01
N TYR A 505 -17.78 2.54 8.15
CA TYR A 505 -17.80 3.15 9.46
C TYR A 505 -16.53 3.98 9.72
N SER A 506 -15.36 3.47 9.33
CA SER A 506 -14.08 4.17 9.54
C SER A 506 -14.06 5.51 8.80
N TRP A 507 -14.49 5.54 7.52
CA TRP A 507 -14.59 6.78 6.76
C TRP A 507 -15.61 7.76 7.36
N TYR A 508 -16.81 7.28 7.73
CA TYR A 508 -17.87 8.17 8.20
C TYR A 508 -17.54 8.77 9.58
N PHE A 509 -17.01 7.96 10.50
CA PHE A 509 -16.77 8.37 11.90
C PHE A 509 -15.33 8.76 12.21
N ARG A 510 -14.45 8.77 11.19
CA ARG A 510 -13.05 9.14 11.30
C ARG A 510 -12.26 8.24 12.25
N TYR A 511 -12.43 6.92 12.14
CA TYR A 511 -11.57 5.94 12.79
C TYR A 511 -10.46 5.51 11.83
N SER A 512 -9.39 4.92 12.36
CA SER A 512 -8.42 4.17 11.55
C SER A 512 -9.17 3.22 10.63
N ARG A 513 -8.76 3.08 9.38
CA ARG A 513 -9.36 2.05 8.51
C ARG A 513 -9.12 0.63 9.02
N HIS A 514 -8.10 0.47 9.87
CA HIS A 514 -7.67 -0.81 10.43
C HIS A 514 -8.17 -1.05 11.85
N TYR A 515 -9.16 -0.29 12.35
CA TYR A 515 -9.67 -0.49 13.70
C TYR A 515 -10.29 -1.89 13.90
N ALA A 516 -10.83 -2.47 12.84
CA ALA A 516 -11.42 -3.82 12.85
C ALA A 516 -10.38 -4.91 12.52
N ASP A 517 -9.21 -4.53 12.01
CA ASP A 517 -8.17 -5.47 11.58
C ASP A 517 -7.27 -5.86 12.73
N ALA A 518 -6.98 -4.95 13.68
CA ALA A 518 -6.06 -5.22 14.79
C ALA A 518 -6.37 -4.40 16.06
N GLY A 519 -5.84 -4.89 17.19
CA GLY A 519 -5.76 -4.15 18.44
C GLY A 519 -6.72 -4.58 19.53
N TRP A 520 -6.39 -4.13 20.75
CA TRP A 520 -7.05 -4.46 22.02
C TRP A 520 -8.57 -4.39 21.93
N ALA A 521 -9.11 -3.31 21.39
CA ALA A 521 -10.55 -3.05 21.40
C ALA A 521 -11.35 -4.12 20.65
N THR A 522 -10.79 -4.64 19.57
CA THR A 522 -11.45 -5.57 18.67
C THR A 522 -11.25 -7.01 19.12
N TYR A 523 -10.07 -7.43 19.59
CA TYR A 523 -9.79 -8.85 19.81
C TYR A 523 -9.53 -9.24 21.26
N GLU A 524 -8.50 -8.70 21.89
CA GLU A 524 -8.06 -9.15 23.20
C GLU A 524 -8.98 -8.66 24.33
N ARG A 525 -9.59 -7.47 24.18
CA ARG A 525 -10.49 -6.89 25.19
C ARG A 525 -11.75 -7.72 25.40
N PRO A 526 -12.52 -8.11 24.35
CA PRO A 526 -13.72 -8.91 24.57
C PRO A 526 -13.40 -10.30 25.14
N PHE A 527 -12.27 -10.91 24.75
CA PHE A 527 -11.79 -12.15 25.37
C PHE A 527 -11.45 -11.96 26.85
N THR A 528 -10.73 -10.89 27.21
CA THR A 528 -10.40 -10.57 28.61
C THR A 528 -11.66 -10.39 29.44
N ILE A 529 -12.66 -9.67 28.91
CA ILE A 529 -13.97 -9.50 29.57
C ILE A 529 -14.63 -10.86 29.81
N TRP A 530 -14.67 -11.70 28.78
CA TRP A 530 -15.26 -13.03 28.89
C TRP A 530 -14.51 -13.87 29.93
N ALA A 531 -13.20 -14.00 29.81
CA ALA A 531 -12.39 -14.85 30.68
C ALA A 531 -12.44 -14.40 32.15
N GLU A 532 -12.32 -13.10 32.43
CA GLU A 532 -12.49 -12.57 33.80
C GLU A 532 -13.91 -12.79 34.32
N SER A 533 -14.94 -12.70 33.47
CA SER A 533 -16.33 -13.02 33.86
C SER A 533 -16.56 -14.49 34.19
N GLN A 534 -15.74 -15.39 33.62
CA GLN A 534 -15.71 -16.81 33.96
C GLN A 534 -14.85 -17.09 35.20
N GLY A 535 -14.21 -16.06 35.77
CA GLY A 535 -13.35 -16.18 36.94
C GLY A 535 -11.98 -16.78 36.61
N TYR A 536 -11.46 -16.58 35.40
CA TYR A 536 -10.04 -16.79 35.12
C TYR A 536 -9.23 -15.58 35.59
N VAL A 537 -8.04 -15.85 36.13
CA VAL A 537 -7.04 -14.83 36.44
C VAL A 537 -6.01 -14.80 35.32
N ILE A 538 -5.87 -13.62 34.71
CA ILE A 538 -5.09 -13.42 33.49
C ILE A 538 -3.89 -12.54 33.82
N HIS A 539 -2.70 -12.99 33.45
CA HIS A 539 -1.54 -12.11 33.32
C HIS A 539 -1.38 -11.66 31.88
N HIS A 540 -0.73 -10.52 31.67
CA HIS A 540 -0.59 -9.91 30.36
C HIS A 540 0.89 -9.72 30.00
N LEU A 541 1.24 -10.11 28.77
CA LEU A 541 2.53 -9.85 28.14
C LEU A 541 2.33 -9.32 26.73
N THR A 542 3.29 -8.57 26.22
CA THR A 542 3.35 -8.13 24.83
C THR A 542 4.26 -9.04 24.03
N GLN A 543 4.11 -9.06 22.71
CA GLN A 543 5.11 -9.71 21.86
C GLN A 543 6.51 -9.08 22.02
N SER A 544 6.61 -7.78 22.39
CA SER A 544 7.90 -7.16 22.72
C SER A 544 8.56 -7.81 23.96
N ASP A 545 7.78 -8.25 24.95
CA ASP A 545 8.32 -8.99 26.10
C ASP A 545 8.93 -10.32 25.68
N LEU A 546 8.26 -11.05 24.78
CA LEU A 546 8.77 -12.32 24.22
C LEU A 546 10.05 -12.11 23.40
N HIS A 547 10.19 -10.96 22.73
CA HIS A 547 11.39 -10.62 21.98
C HIS A 547 12.59 -10.34 22.91
N GLN A 548 12.35 -9.61 24.00
CA GLN A 548 13.42 -9.11 24.87
C GLN A 548 13.83 -10.09 25.97
N ASP A 549 12.89 -10.91 26.45
CA ASP A 549 13.08 -11.82 27.58
C ASP A 549 12.67 -13.25 27.20
N PRO A 550 13.63 -14.13 26.89
CA PRO A 550 13.34 -15.52 26.50
C PRO A 550 12.74 -16.36 27.65
N ASP A 551 12.83 -15.88 28.90
CA ASP A 551 12.32 -16.57 30.07
C ASP A 551 10.95 -16.02 30.52
N CYS A 552 10.36 -15.04 29.82
CA CYS A 552 9.13 -14.37 30.27
C CYS A 552 7.89 -15.29 30.38
N LEU A 553 7.90 -16.44 29.68
CA LEU A 553 6.85 -17.46 29.77
C LEU A 553 7.14 -18.52 30.87
N THR A 554 8.32 -18.49 31.49
CA THR A 554 8.72 -19.45 32.52
C THR A 554 7.78 -19.39 33.71
N GLY A 555 7.26 -20.55 34.10
CA GLY A 555 6.33 -20.69 35.22
C GLY A 555 4.85 -20.63 34.85
N TYR A 556 4.49 -20.19 33.64
CA TYR A 556 3.10 -20.35 33.18
C TYR A 556 2.84 -21.78 32.71
N ALA A 557 1.62 -22.28 32.93
CA ALA A 557 1.18 -23.55 32.34
C ALA A 557 0.67 -23.35 30.90
N CYS A 558 0.05 -22.20 30.65
CA CYS A 558 -0.63 -21.87 29.41
C CYS A 558 -0.32 -20.44 28.96
N ALA A 559 0.07 -20.30 27.69
CA ALA A 559 0.08 -19.04 26.97
C ALA A 559 -1.11 -18.97 26.02
N VAL A 560 -1.68 -17.78 25.83
CA VAL A 560 -2.86 -17.53 25.00
C VAL A 560 -2.58 -16.38 24.05
N SER A 561 -2.98 -16.49 22.79
CA SER A 561 -3.17 -15.35 21.88
C SER A 561 -4.60 -15.35 21.34
N MET A 562 -5.10 -14.17 20.95
CA MET A 562 -6.49 -13.97 20.56
C MET A 562 -6.59 -13.07 19.34
N GLY A 563 -7.45 -13.46 18.40
CA GLY A 563 -7.81 -12.64 17.25
C GLY A 563 -6.74 -12.59 16.17
N HIS A 564 -6.35 -11.39 15.77
CA HIS A 564 -5.40 -11.21 14.68
C HIS A 564 -3.95 -11.07 15.20
N ASP A 565 -3.19 -12.17 15.20
CA ASP A 565 -1.80 -12.25 15.66
C ASP A 565 -0.85 -12.65 14.52
N GLU A 566 -0.90 -11.87 13.44
CA GLU A 566 -0.27 -12.14 12.14
C GLU A 566 1.25 -11.93 12.08
N TYR A 567 1.79 -10.97 12.82
CA TYR A 567 3.20 -10.56 12.74
C TYR A 567 3.99 -11.04 13.96
N TRP A 568 5.10 -11.75 13.71
CA TRP A 568 5.99 -12.27 14.76
C TRP A 568 7.46 -12.11 14.39
N SER A 569 8.33 -11.82 15.35
CA SER A 569 9.78 -11.89 15.13
C SER A 569 10.31 -13.31 15.36
N TRP A 570 11.52 -13.56 14.86
CA TRP A 570 12.22 -14.83 15.13
C TRP A 570 12.36 -15.11 16.62
N GLU A 571 12.82 -14.12 17.39
CA GLU A 571 13.02 -14.19 18.84
C GLU A 571 11.71 -14.44 19.58
N GLN A 572 10.61 -13.80 19.15
CA GLN A 572 9.29 -14.04 19.74
C GLN A 572 8.84 -15.48 19.53
N ARG A 573 9.05 -16.03 18.33
CA ARG A 573 8.78 -17.44 18.04
C ARG A 573 9.72 -18.37 18.79
N ASP A 574 10.98 -18.02 18.99
CA ASP A 574 11.92 -18.82 19.81
C ASP A 574 11.41 -18.94 21.24
N THR A 575 11.01 -17.83 21.85
CA THR A 575 10.44 -17.83 23.21
C THR A 575 9.19 -18.70 23.30
N LEU A 576 8.26 -18.59 22.34
CA LEU A 576 7.05 -19.41 22.30
C LEU A 576 7.36 -20.90 22.06
N ASP A 577 8.17 -21.21 21.06
CA ASP A 577 8.54 -22.57 20.69
C ASP A 577 9.29 -23.26 21.84
N ASN A 578 10.24 -22.58 22.49
CA ASN A 578 10.98 -23.12 23.63
C ASN A 578 10.07 -23.37 24.83
N PHE A 579 9.10 -22.49 25.07
CA PHE A 579 8.08 -22.68 26.10
C PHE A 579 7.26 -23.96 25.85
N VAL A 580 6.72 -24.15 24.64
CA VAL A 580 5.96 -25.35 24.28
C VAL A 580 6.85 -26.60 24.32
N ASP A 581 8.05 -26.51 23.75
CA ASP A 581 9.02 -27.61 23.71
C ASP A 581 9.40 -28.10 25.12
N SER A 582 9.36 -27.21 26.11
CA SER A 582 9.63 -27.48 27.53
C SER A 582 8.41 -27.96 28.32
N GLY A 583 7.27 -28.22 27.66
CA GLY A 583 6.05 -28.72 28.29
C GLY A 583 4.96 -27.68 28.50
N GLY A 584 5.19 -26.43 28.11
CA GLY A 584 4.18 -25.38 28.07
C GLY A 584 3.07 -25.68 27.06
N ARG A 585 1.93 -25.02 27.22
CA ARG A 585 0.76 -25.20 26.35
C ARG A 585 0.34 -23.89 25.73
N PHE A 586 0.02 -23.90 24.44
CA PHE A 586 -0.34 -22.68 23.72
C PHE A 586 -1.75 -22.79 23.13
N ALA A 587 -2.67 -21.96 23.63
CA ALA A 587 -4.02 -21.84 23.11
C ALA A 587 -4.12 -20.58 22.23
N ARG A 588 -4.13 -20.77 20.93
CA ARG A 588 -4.29 -19.71 19.95
C ARG A 588 -5.73 -19.65 19.48
N PHE A 589 -6.44 -18.64 19.94
CA PHE A 589 -7.79 -18.32 19.46
C PHE A 589 -7.73 -17.22 18.40
N GLY A 590 -6.85 -17.39 17.42
CA GLY A 590 -6.54 -16.40 16.40
C GLY A 590 -6.36 -16.99 15.01
N GLY A 591 -6.15 -16.12 14.03
CA GLY A 591 -5.99 -16.44 12.61
C GLY A 591 -4.93 -15.57 11.92
N ASN A 592 -4.61 -15.92 10.69
CA ASN A 592 -3.68 -15.25 9.79
C ASN A 592 -2.20 -15.25 10.21
N PHE A 593 -1.65 -16.39 10.65
CA PHE A 593 -0.23 -16.45 11.06
C PHE A 593 0.70 -16.46 9.83
N ILE A 594 1.26 -15.30 9.43
CA ILE A 594 2.01 -15.16 8.16
C ILE A 594 3.39 -14.53 8.31
N TRP A 595 3.52 -13.34 8.91
CA TRP A 595 4.69 -12.49 8.64
C TRP A 595 5.81 -12.63 9.68
N GLN A 596 7.04 -12.78 9.18
CA GLN A 596 8.25 -12.54 9.96
C GLN A 596 8.56 -11.04 10.01
N VAL A 597 8.80 -10.52 11.21
CA VAL A 597 9.29 -9.15 11.46
C VAL A 597 10.64 -9.14 12.15
N ARG A 598 11.32 -7.99 12.11
CA ARG A 598 12.51 -7.69 12.91
C ARG A 598 12.31 -6.39 13.67
N PHE A 599 13.11 -6.19 14.71
CA PHE A 599 13.20 -4.93 15.43
C PHE A 599 14.62 -4.36 15.37
N ASP A 600 14.75 -3.06 15.53
CA ASP A 600 16.04 -2.46 15.86
C ASP A 600 16.44 -2.78 17.31
N GLU A 601 17.71 -2.59 17.66
CA GLU A 601 18.22 -2.91 19.00
C GLU A 601 17.47 -2.18 20.13
N ALA A 602 16.96 -0.98 19.84
CA ALA A 602 16.21 -0.17 20.80
C ALA A 602 14.73 -0.60 20.95
N MET A 603 14.23 -1.52 20.11
CA MET A 603 12.80 -1.85 19.98
C MET A 603 11.92 -0.64 19.63
N HIS A 604 12.49 0.36 18.97
CA HIS A 604 11.81 1.57 18.52
C HIS A 604 11.19 1.40 17.13
N THR A 605 11.72 0.49 16.31
CA THR A 605 11.30 0.31 14.91
C THR A 605 11.08 -1.16 14.58
N GLN A 606 9.90 -1.50 14.08
CA GLN A 606 9.57 -2.78 13.47
C GLN A 606 9.80 -2.72 11.96
N TYR A 607 10.44 -3.75 11.42
CA TYR A 607 10.71 -3.94 9.98
C TYR A 607 9.86 -5.08 9.42
N CYS A 608 9.20 -4.84 8.28
CA CYS A 608 8.58 -5.87 7.46
C CYS A 608 8.61 -5.48 5.98
N TYR A 609 9.57 -6.01 5.22
CA TYR A 609 9.71 -5.72 3.79
C TYR A 609 8.67 -6.45 2.93
N ARG A 610 8.14 -7.58 3.42
CA ARG A 610 7.19 -8.51 2.77
C ARG A 610 7.70 -9.18 1.51
N VAL A 611 8.33 -8.43 0.62
CA VAL A 611 9.01 -8.91 -0.57
C VAL A 611 10.49 -9.14 -0.23
N PRO A 612 11.00 -10.39 -0.31
CA PRO A 612 12.38 -10.71 0.04
C PRO A 612 13.41 -9.80 -0.64
N GLN A 613 13.23 -9.50 -1.92
CA GLN A 613 14.19 -8.74 -2.74
C GLN A 613 14.43 -7.32 -2.22
N ALA A 614 13.47 -6.74 -1.48
CA ALA A 614 13.59 -5.42 -0.88
C ALA A 614 14.33 -5.44 0.47
N ASP A 615 14.46 -6.61 1.09
CA ASP A 615 15.09 -6.77 2.40
C ASP A 615 16.62 -6.87 2.26
N PRO A 616 17.41 -5.99 2.92
CA PRO A 616 18.87 -6.05 2.89
C PRO A 616 19.45 -7.38 3.38
N LEU A 617 18.75 -8.13 4.24
CA LEU A 617 19.23 -9.42 4.76
C LEU A 617 19.11 -10.56 3.76
N THR A 618 18.40 -10.40 2.64
CA THR A 618 18.20 -11.48 1.66
C THR A 618 19.49 -12.07 1.10
N LYS A 619 20.54 -11.25 0.99
CA LYS A 619 21.85 -11.71 0.47
C LYS A 619 22.78 -12.24 1.55
N THR A 620 22.58 -11.87 2.81
CA THR A 620 23.55 -12.11 3.90
C THR A 620 23.05 -13.15 4.89
N ASP A 621 21.76 -13.12 5.23
CA ASP A 621 21.11 -14.05 6.13
C ASP A 621 19.63 -14.23 5.72
N PRO A 622 19.35 -15.12 4.75
CA PRO A 622 17.99 -15.34 4.26
C PRO A 622 17.03 -15.84 5.34
N THR A 623 17.54 -16.41 6.43
CA THR A 623 16.70 -16.90 7.55
C THR A 623 16.00 -15.78 8.28
N ARG A 624 16.60 -14.58 8.26
CA ARG A 624 16.15 -13.40 8.98
C ARG A 624 15.32 -12.46 8.13
N VAL A 625 15.09 -12.77 6.85
CA VAL A 625 14.30 -11.92 5.94
C VAL A 625 12.88 -11.74 6.45
N THR A 626 12.40 -10.50 6.40
CA THR A 626 11.05 -10.14 6.86
C THR A 626 10.04 -10.30 5.72
N THR A 627 9.57 -11.52 5.56
CA THR A 627 8.55 -11.95 4.59
C THR A 627 7.66 -13.02 5.25
N MET A 628 6.82 -13.70 4.47
CA MET A 628 6.00 -14.80 4.96
C MET A 628 6.88 -15.93 5.52
N TRP A 629 6.51 -16.50 6.67
CA TRP A 629 7.23 -17.58 7.33
C TRP A 629 7.44 -18.82 6.44
N ASP A 630 6.48 -19.05 5.54
CA ASP A 630 6.44 -20.17 4.61
C ASP A 630 7.41 -20.02 3.43
N TRP A 631 8.10 -18.87 3.29
CA TRP A 631 9.14 -18.71 2.27
C TRP A 631 10.33 -19.66 2.57
N PRO A 632 10.65 -20.63 1.69
CA PRO A 632 11.54 -21.75 2.03
C PRO A 632 12.93 -21.36 2.57
N PRO A 633 13.59 -20.29 2.07
CA PRO A 633 14.88 -19.86 2.62
C PRO A 633 14.85 -19.43 4.09
N ILE A 634 13.69 -19.12 4.67
CA ILE A 634 13.56 -18.92 6.12
C ILE A 634 13.79 -20.23 6.89
N GLY A 635 13.36 -21.36 6.30
CA GLY A 635 13.50 -22.69 6.91
C GLY A 635 12.66 -22.89 8.18
N ARG A 636 11.63 -22.05 8.40
CA ARG A 636 10.80 -22.07 9.61
C ARG A 636 9.33 -21.72 9.29
N PRO A 637 8.59 -22.61 8.58
CA PRO A 637 7.18 -22.35 8.24
C PRO A 637 6.33 -22.08 9.48
N GLY A 638 5.26 -21.28 9.32
CA GLY A 638 4.40 -20.87 10.42
C GLY A 638 3.71 -22.06 11.09
N ALA A 639 3.24 -23.01 10.28
CA ALA A 639 2.54 -24.22 10.72
C ALA A 639 3.38 -25.08 11.69
N GLY A 640 4.72 -25.02 11.63
CA GLY A 640 5.56 -25.75 12.59
C GLY A 640 5.44 -25.26 14.05
N SER A 641 5.06 -24.00 14.26
CA SER A 641 4.84 -23.43 15.60
C SER A 641 3.39 -23.57 16.05
N VAL A 642 2.43 -23.26 15.18
CA VAL A 642 1.02 -23.13 15.57
C VAL A 642 0.08 -24.12 14.89
N GLY A 643 0.62 -25.07 14.11
CA GLY A 643 -0.10 -26.15 13.44
C GLY A 643 -0.73 -25.76 12.11
N LEU A 644 -1.04 -24.48 11.92
CA LEU A 644 -1.73 -23.92 10.76
C LEU A 644 -1.01 -22.65 10.27
N THR A 645 -1.29 -22.20 9.06
CA THR A 645 -0.73 -20.97 8.46
C THR A 645 -1.80 -20.20 7.68
N GLY A 646 -1.66 -18.86 7.64
CA GLY A 646 -2.51 -17.96 6.85
C GLY A 646 -2.24 -18.02 5.35
N VAL A 647 -1.23 -18.78 4.93
CA VAL A 647 -1.03 -19.08 3.50
C VAL A 647 -1.94 -20.23 3.05
N MET A 648 -2.48 -21.06 3.95
CA MET A 648 -3.32 -22.23 3.61
C MET A 648 -4.82 -22.02 3.85
N GLY A 649 -5.16 -20.99 4.62
CA GLY A 649 -6.46 -20.37 4.67
C GLY A 649 -6.21 -18.87 4.62
N CYS A 650 -7.00 -18.10 3.88
CA CYS A 650 -6.85 -16.65 3.87
C CYS A 650 -8.20 -16.05 4.20
N TYR A 651 -9.06 -15.78 3.21
CA TYR A 651 -10.32 -15.09 3.44
C TYR A 651 -11.54 -16.01 3.50
N THR A 652 -12.43 -15.72 4.45
CA THR A 652 -13.80 -16.24 4.47
C THR A 652 -14.77 -15.17 4.99
N ARG A 653 -15.94 -15.03 4.38
CA ARG A 653 -16.94 -13.98 4.66
C ARG A 653 -16.40 -12.54 4.75
N TYR A 654 -15.37 -12.21 4.01
CA TYR A 654 -14.84 -10.85 3.87
C TYR A 654 -15.15 -10.33 2.46
N GLY A 655 -15.95 -9.27 2.35
CA GLY A 655 -16.47 -8.84 1.04
C GLY A 655 -17.21 -9.97 0.31
N MET A 656 -16.81 -10.25 -0.92
CA MET A 656 -17.30 -11.42 -1.69
C MET A 656 -16.36 -12.64 -1.66
N ALA A 657 -15.42 -12.70 -0.72
CA ALA A 657 -14.71 -13.93 -0.41
C ALA A 657 -15.66 -14.90 0.33
N THR A 658 -16.16 -15.93 -0.35
CA THR A 658 -17.11 -16.93 0.20
C THR A 658 -18.35 -16.31 0.93
N PRO A 659 -19.09 -15.38 0.29
CA PRO A 659 -20.04 -14.49 0.97
C PRO A 659 -21.25 -15.20 1.58
N ARG A 660 -21.51 -16.45 1.16
CA ARG A 660 -22.62 -17.29 1.61
C ARG A 660 -22.15 -18.58 2.29
N SER A 661 -20.89 -18.63 2.72
CA SER A 661 -20.43 -19.73 3.58
C SER A 661 -21.23 -19.76 4.89
N SER A 662 -21.16 -20.87 5.61
CA SER A 662 -21.86 -21.06 6.89
C SER A 662 -21.49 -20.02 7.95
N GLY A 663 -20.32 -19.39 7.85
CA GLY A 663 -19.74 -18.53 8.89
C GLY A 663 -19.23 -19.28 10.12
N GLY A 664 -19.20 -20.61 10.06
CA GLY A 664 -18.74 -21.46 11.15
C GLY A 664 -18.01 -22.69 10.65
N PHE A 665 -17.45 -23.46 11.58
CA PHE A 665 -16.67 -24.66 11.26
C PHE A 665 -17.52 -25.91 11.28
N GLN A 666 -17.32 -26.80 10.31
CA GLN A 666 -17.92 -28.14 10.27
C GLN A 666 -17.01 -29.16 10.95
N VAL A 667 -17.58 -29.96 11.86
CA VAL A 667 -16.87 -30.90 12.73
C VAL A 667 -16.54 -32.20 12.00
N TYR A 668 -15.27 -32.61 12.06
CA TYR A 668 -14.80 -33.90 11.55
C TYR A 668 -14.35 -34.85 12.67
N ARG A 669 -13.90 -34.34 13.83
CA ARG A 669 -13.47 -35.16 14.97
C ARG A 669 -14.30 -34.88 16.23
N PRO A 670 -15.57 -35.34 16.29
CA PRO A 670 -16.48 -35.02 17.40
C PRO A 670 -16.03 -35.57 18.77
N HIS A 671 -15.15 -36.57 18.79
CA HIS A 671 -14.60 -37.15 20.01
C HIS A 671 -13.33 -36.45 20.51
N HIS A 672 -12.86 -35.41 19.83
CA HIS A 672 -11.73 -34.63 20.28
C HIS A 672 -12.04 -33.96 21.62
N TRP A 673 -11.07 -33.93 22.53
CA TRP A 673 -11.28 -33.47 23.91
C TRP A 673 -11.78 -32.02 23.98
N ALA A 674 -11.40 -31.18 23.01
CA ALA A 674 -11.84 -29.78 22.95
C ALA A 674 -13.37 -29.66 22.77
N LEU A 675 -14.02 -30.68 22.18
CA LEU A 675 -15.45 -30.72 21.94
C LEU A 675 -16.23 -31.45 23.05
N GLU A 676 -15.56 -31.92 24.11
CA GLU A 676 -16.21 -32.71 25.16
C GLU A 676 -17.36 -31.94 25.83
N GLY A 677 -18.54 -32.55 25.89
CA GLY A 677 -19.74 -31.93 26.48
C GLY A 677 -20.45 -30.91 25.57
N SER A 678 -19.97 -30.69 24.35
CA SER A 678 -20.64 -29.84 23.36
C SER A 678 -21.83 -30.52 22.68
N GLU A 679 -21.92 -31.85 22.74
CA GLU A 679 -22.87 -32.69 21.98
C GLU A 679 -22.72 -32.61 20.45
N LEU A 680 -21.73 -31.88 19.93
CA LEU A 680 -21.43 -31.80 18.50
C LEU A 680 -21.04 -33.17 17.92
N ARG A 681 -21.55 -33.48 16.73
CA ARG A 681 -21.32 -34.74 16.02
C ARG A 681 -20.60 -34.51 14.70
N TYR A 682 -20.15 -35.60 14.09
CA TYR A 682 -19.55 -35.56 12.76
C TYR A 682 -20.52 -34.90 11.76
N GLY A 683 -20.05 -33.85 11.08
CA GLY A 683 -20.82 -33.08 10.11
C GLY A 683 -21.60 -31.90 10.69
N ASP A 684 -21.73 -31.76 12.01
CA ASP A 684 -22.38 -30.59 12.61
C ASP A 684 -21.53 -29.33 12.40
N SER A 685 -22.16 -28.15 12.42
CA SER A 685 -21.47 -26.86 12.33
C SER A 685 -21.75 -25.99 13.55
N PHE A 686 -20.74 -25.26 14.01
CA PHE A 686 -20.84 -24.35 15.16
C PHE A 686 -20.31 -22.95 14.84
N GLY A 687 -20.75 -21.95 15.61
CA GLY A 687 -20.39 -20.54 15.42
C GLY A 687 -20.80 -19.93 14.08
N LYS A 688 -21.80 -20.53 13.43
CA LYS A 688 -22.34 -20.11 12.12
C LYS A 688 -23.05 -18.76 12.15
N ASP A 689 -23.43 -18.25 10.97
CA ASP A 689 -24.27 -17.06 10.82
C ASP A 689 -25.52 -17.13 11.74
N PRO A 690 -25.85 -16.04 12.45
CA PRO A 690 -25.31 -14.67 12.33
C PRO A 690 -24.09 -14.35 13.20
N ILE A 691 -23.49 -15.34 13.89
CA ILE A 691 -22.37 -15.12 14.82
C ILE A 691 -21.04 -14.99 14.08
N ASN A 692 -20.86 -15.81 13.04
CA ASN A 692 -19.73 -15.76 12.11
C ASN A 692 -18.36 -15.85 12.81
N ILE A 693 -18.05 -16.96 13.46
CA ILE A 693 -16.71 -17.16 14.07
C ILE A 693 -15.64 -17.55 13.05
N ALA A 694 -16.06 -18.01 11.87
CA ALA A 694 -15.19 -18.22 10.72
C ALA A 694 -15.48 -17.08 9.73
N SER A 695 -14.78 -15.97 9.91
CA SER A 695 -14.88 -14.78 9.07
C SER A 695 -13.59 -13.96 9.12
N PHE A 696 -13.47 -13.02 8.18
CA PHE A 696 -12.26 -12.25 7.93
C PHE A 696 -11.13 -13.14 7.45
N GLU A 697 -10.22 -13.51 8.34
CA GLU A 697 -9.09 -14.35 8.06
C GLU A 697 -9.06 -15.62 8.91
N VAL A 698 -8.64 -16.72 8.30
CA VAL A 698 -8.61 -18.06 8.89
C VAL A 698 -7.32 -18.77 8.52
N ASP A 699 -6.80 -19.64 9.38
CA ASP A 699 -5.60 -20.43 9.08
C ASP A 699 -5.96 -21.85 8.64
N GLY A 700 -5.12 -22.45 7.80
CA GLY A 700 -5.26 -23.82 7.33
C GLY A 700 -3.96 -24.61 7.35
N CYS A 701 -4.00 -25.80 6.79
CA CYS A 701 -2.81 -26.53 6.35
C CYS A 701 -3.08 -27.22 5.01
N ASP A 702 -2.06 -27.75 4.38
CA ASP A 702 -2.21 -28.69 3.28
C ASP A 702 -2.69 -30.06 3.78
N TYR A 703 -3.70 -30.64 3.12
CA TYR A 703 -4.43 -31.78 3.67
C TYR A 703 -5.01 -32.72 2.60
N SER A 704 -5.30 -33.95 3.01
CA SER A 704 -6.03 -34.94 2.21
C SER A 704 -7.14 -35.60 3.03
N PHE A 705 -8.17 -36.09 2.33
CA PHE A 705 -9.23 -36.87 2.95
C PHE A 705 -8.95 -38.37 2.88
N LYS A 706 -9.05 -39.05 4.02
CA LYS A 706 -9.00 -40.51 4.10
C LYS A 706 -10.22 -41.01 4.85
N LYS A 707 -11.06 -41.80 4.17
CA LYS A 707 -12.29 -42.38 4.74
C LYS A 707 -13.20 -41.34 5.42
N GLY A 708 -13.32 -40.14 4.83
CA GLY A 708 -14.19 -39.07 5.33
C GLY A 708 -13.60 -38.19 6.44
N LEU A 709 -12.32 -38.37 6.80
CA LEU A 709 -11.62 -37.50 7.76
C LEU A 709 -10.46 -36.75 7.09
N PRO A 710 -10.22 -35.48 7.46
CA PRO A 710 -9.08 -34.71 7.00
C PRO A 710 -7.80 -35.05 7.79
N TYR A 711 -6.67 -35.08 7.10
CA TYR A 711 -5.34 -35.30 7.64
C TYR A 711 -4.34 -34.36 6.98
N PRO A 712 -3.38 -33.78 7.73
CA PRO A 712 -2.32 -32.96 7.14
C PRO A 712 -1.48 -33.81 6.17
N THR A 713 -0.98 -33.20 5.10
CA THR A 713 0.05 -33.83 4.25
C THR A 713 1.45 -33.61 4.82
N GLY A 714 1.65 -32.49 5.52
CA GLY A 714 2.93 -32.06 6.10
C GLY A 714 3.83 -31.31 5.11
N GLU A 715 3.40 -31.11 3.86
CA GLU A 715 4.21 -30.43 2.83
C GLU A 715 4.47 -28.95 3.13
N ASP A 716 3.54 -28.32 3.83
CA ASP A 716 3.56 -26.93 4.29
C ASP A 716 4.21 -26.74 5.67
N GLY A 717 4.79 -27.82 6.23
CA GLY A 717 5.39 -27.81 7.56
C GLY A 717 4.38 -28.03 8.70
N ALA A 718 3.12 -28.36 8.40
CA ALA A 718 2.18 -28.82 9.41
C ALA A 718 2.68 -30.10 10.11
N PRO A 719 2.60 -30.21 11.45
CA PRO A 719 3.02 -31.40 12.18
C PRO A 719 2.28 -32.67 11.74
N GLU A 720 3.00 -33.78 11.57
CA GLU A 720 2.39 -35.06 11.14
C GLU A 720 1.30 -35.59 12.11
N ASN A 721 1.39 -35.21 13.38
CA ASN A 721 0.43 -35.55 14.43
C ASN A 721 -0.68 -34.50 14.62
N LEU A 722 -0.82 -33.53 13.71
CA LEU A 722 -1.89 -32.54 13.75
C LEU A 722 -3.25 -33.20 13.53
N GLU A 723 -4.14 -33.00 14.50
CA GLU A 723 -5.54 -33.38 14.40
C GLU A 723 -6.37 -32.21 13.88
N ILE A 724 -6.85 -32.31 12.64
CA ILE A 724 -7.82 -31.38 12.08
C ILE A 724 -9.20 -31.72 12.67
N ILE A 725 -9.72 -30.86 13.55
CA ILE A 725 -10.93 -31.06 14.35
C ILE A 725 -12.18 -30.63 13.60
N ALA A 726 -12.12 -29.43 13.00
CA ALA A 726 -13.22 -28.84 12.25
C ALA A 726 -12.68 -27.94 11.12
N MET A 727 -13.46 -27.73 10.06
CA MET A 727 -13.02 -26.97 8.87
C MET A 727 -14.11 -26.08 8.29
N CYS A 728 -13.73 -25.02 7.59
CA CYS A 728 -14.61 -24.22 6.74
C CYS A 728 -13.94 -23.90 5.40
N PRO A 729 -14.70 -23.70 4.30
CA PRO A 729 -14.14 -23.19 3.06
C PRO A 729 -13.54 -21.79 3.24
N ALA A 730 -12.40 -21.56 2.58
CA ALA A 730 -11.75 -20.26 2.47
C ALA A 730 -11.22 -20.08 1.04
N VAL A 731 -10.85 -18.85 0.68
CA VAL A 731 -10.21 -18.51 -0.59
C VAL A 731 -8.95 -17.71 -0.32
N PHE A 732 -7.99 -17.74 -1.22
CA PHE A 732 -6.77 -16.93 -1.12
C PHE A 732 -7.06 -15.43 -1.21
N GLY A 733 -8.13 -15.06 -1.92
CA GLY A 733 -8.58 -13.69 -2.05
C GLY A 733 -9.93 -13.61 -2.76
N GLU A 734 -10.50 -12.42 -2.73
CA GLU A 734 -11.68 -12.06 -3.48
C GLU A 734 -11.36 -11.90 -4.96
N VAL A 735 -12.16 -12.54 -5.80
CA VAL A 735 -12.10 -12.44 -7.26
C VAL A 735 -13.06 -11.34 -7.72
N ASP A 736 -12.57 -10.42 -8.55
CA ASP A 736 -13.43 -9.43 -9.20
C ASP A 736 -14.30 -10.07 -10.28
N VAL A 737 -15.53 -10.44 -9.90
CA VAL A 737 -16.56 -10.93 -10.83
C VAL A 737 -17.39 -9.80 -11.46
N SER A 738 -17.16 -8.56 -11.03
CA SER A 738 -17.92 -7.39 -11.46
C SER A 738 -17.35 -6.77 -12.75
N GLY A 739 -16.08 -7.05 -13.07
CA GLY A 739 -15.36 -6.44 -14.18
C GLY A 739 -15.02 -4.97 -13.91
N GLY A 740 -14.55 -4.67 -12.71
CA GLY A 740 -14.17 -3.34 -12.25
C GLY A 740 -15.29 -2.44 -11.77
N ARG A 741 -16.54 -2.93 -11.69
CA ARG A 741 -17.70 -2.12 -11.29
C ARG A 741 -17.91 -2.03 -9.79
N GLU A 742 -17.38 -3.00 -9.04
CA GLU A 742 -17.54 -3.10 -7.59
C GLU A 742 -16.17 -3.22 -6.90
N PRO A 743 -16.01 -2.66 -5.68
CA PRO A 743 -14.75 -2.74 -4.95
C PRO A 743 -14.51 -4.15 -4.36
N VAL A 744 -13.24 -4.53 -4.28
CA VAL A 744 -12.77 -5.80 -3.69
C VAL A 744 -11.97 -5.56 -2.41
N GLY A 745 -12.19 -6.39 -1.39
CA GLY A 745 -11.55 -6.27 -0.08
C GLY A 745 -10.13 -6.78 -0.12
N GLY A 746 -9.93 -8.10 -0.11
CA GLY A 746 -8.63 -8.75 -0.19
C GLY A 746 -8.44 -9.35 -1.58
N PRO A 747 -7.92 -8.62 -2.58
CA PRO A 747 -7.93 -9.09 -3.97
C PRO A 747 -7.01 -10.31 -4.13
N VAL A 748 -7.50 -11.34 -4.82
CA VAL A 748 -6.67 -12.54 -5.07
C VAL A 748 -5.39 -12.21 -5.86
N THR A 749 -5.42 -11.15 -6.68
CA THR A 749 -4.26 -10.68 -7.45
C THR A 749 -3.14 -10.14 -6.59
N ASP A 750 -3.46 -9.54 -5.42
CA ASP A 750 -2.43 -9.05 -4.51
C ASP A 750 -1.70 -10.21 -3.85
N VAL A 751 -2.44 -11.23 -3.42
CA VAL A 751 -1.87 -12.44 -2.82
C VAL A 751 -0.99 -13.19 -3.82
N PHE A 752 -1.46 -13.40 -5.05
CA PHE A 752 -0.64 -14.00 -6.09
C PHE A 752 0.54 -13.12 -6.50
N GLY A 753 0.39 -11.79 -6.50
CA GLY A 753 1.48 -10.86 -6.77
C GLY A 753 2.59 -10.97 -5.71
N VAL A 754 2.22 -11.00 -4.42
CA VAL A 754 3.16 -11.21 -3.31
C VAL A 754 3.85 -12.57 -3.43
N LEU A 755 3.11 -13.65 -3.70
CA LEU A 755 3.70 -14.98 -3.90
C LEU A 755 4.66 -14.97 -5.10
N GLN A 756 4.26 -14.44 -6.24
CA GLN A 756 5.10 -14.37 -7.44
C GLN A 756 6.40 -13.59 -7.16
N LEU A 757 6.32 -12.47 -6.45
CA LEU A 757 7.50 -11.70 -6.06
C LEU A 757 8.37 -12.46 -5.07
N CYS A 758 7.79 -13.10 -4.05
CA CYS A 758 8.55 -13.87 -3.07
C CYS A 758 9.32 -15.04 -3.68
N TYR A 759 8.75 -15.67 -4.72
CA TYR A 759 9.35 -16.79 -5.42
C TYR A 759 10.00 -16.39 -6.76
N GLU A 760 10.27 -15.10 -6.99
CA GLU A 760 10.90 -14.66 -8.24
C GLU A 760 12.23 -15.38 -8.47
N GLY A 761 12.35 -16.06 -9.62
CA GLY A 761 13.52 -16.87 -9.97
C GLY A 761 13.58 -18.26 -9.29
N GLN A 762 12.51 -18.68 -8.61
CA GLN A 762 12.35 -19.99 -7.98
C GLN A 762 11.06 -20.67 -8.44
N ASP A 763 11.01 -21.99 -8.37
CA ASP A 763 9.75 -22.72 -8.58
C ASP A 763 8.88 -22.60 -7.33
N LEU A 764 7.59 -22.30 -7.52
CA LEU A 764 6.64 -22.37 -6.40
C LEU A 764 6.56 -23.82 -5.90
N PRO A 765 6.48 -24.04 -4.57
CA PRO A 765 6.11 -25.33 -4.00
C PRO A 765 4.79 -25.86 -4.58
N GLU A 766 4.68 -27.18 -4.77
CA GLU A 766 3.50 -27.78 -5.41
C GLU A 766 2.20 -27.45 -4.68
N TYR A 767 2.22 -27.48 -3.35
CA TYR A 767 1.07 -27.11 -2.52
C TYR A 767 0.64 -25.64 -2.64
N LEU A 768 1.43 -24.76 -3.28
CA LEU A 768 1.07 -23.36 -3.58
C LEU A 768 0.68 -23.12 -5.04
N LYS A 769 0.90 -24.09 -5.94
CA LYS A 769 0.56 -23.93 -7.36
C LYS A 769 -0.95 -24.05 -7.57
N ASP A 770 -1.47 -23.27 -8.52
CA ASP A 770 -2.87 -23.28 -8.96
C ASP A 770 -3.91 -23.20 -7.82
N ARG A 771 -3.53 -22.55 -6.71
CA ARG A 771 -4.31 -22.55 -5.46
C ARG A 771 -5.14 -21.28 -5.31
N GLU A 772 -6.39 -21.33 -5.78
CA GLU A 772 -7.42 -20.31 -5.51
C GLU A 772 -8.15 -20.57 -4.18
N TYR A 773 -8.28 -21.85 -3.82
CA TYR A 773 -9.08 -22.32 -2.68
C TYR A 773 -8.21 -22.73 -1.51
N GLY A 774 -8.65 -22.36 -0.31
CA GLY A 774 -8.05 -22.74 0.96
C GLY A 774 -9.08 -23.38 1.89
N SER A 775 -8.69 -23.60 3.13
CA SER A 775 -9.62 -24.05 4.17
C SER A 775 -9.20 -23.48 5.52
N GLY A 776 -10.13 -22.84 6.21
CA GLY A 776 -9.94 -22.50 7.62
C GLY A 776 -10.11 -23.75 8.47
N MET A 777 -9.29 -23.94 9.50
CA MET A 777 -9.31 -25.13 10.33
C MET A 777 -9.19 -24.82 11.82
N VAL A 778 -9.89 -25.63 12.62
CA VAL A 778 -9.63 -25.77 14.05
C VAL A 778 -8.78 -27.04 14.22
N ALA A 779 -7.62 -26.93 14.84
CA ALA A 779 -6.69 -28.04 14.95
C ALA A 779 -5.92 -28.05 16.28
N SER A 780 -5.34 -29.20 16.61
CA SER A 780 -4.40 -29.32 17.73
C SER A 780 -3.35 -30.38 17.47
N PHE A 781 -2.20 -30.23 18.12
CA PHE A 781 -1.11 -31.20 18.06
C PHE A 781 -0.27 -31.15 19.34
N THR A 782 0.54 -32.18 19.54
CA THR A 782 1.55 -32.19 20.60
C THR A 782 2.93 -31.91 20.02
N ARG A 783 3.74 -31.13 20.72
CA ARG A 783 5.11 -30.79 20.29
C ARG A 783 6.07 -31.06 21.44
N LYS A 784 6.95 -32.05 21.27
CA LYS A 784 7.81 -32.60 22.34
C LYS A 784 6.98 -32.88 23.61
N GLY A 785 7.18 -32.12 24.69
CA GLY A 785 6.42 -32.26 25.94
C GLY A 785 5.16 -31.39 26.03
N GLY A 786 4.97 -30.44 25.11
CA GLY A 786 3.87 -29.47 25.12
C GLY A 786 2.72 -29.81 24.18
N GLU A 787 1.70 -28.94 24.19
CA GLU A 787 0.48 -29.10 23.41
C GLU A 787 0.02 -27.73 22.87
N VAL A 788 -0.43 -27.71 21.62
CA VAL A 788 -0.92 -26.51 20.93
C VAL A 788 -2.33 -26.74 20.45
N PHE A 789 -3.22 -25.79 20.72
CA PHE A 789 -4.56 -25.71 20.15
C PHE A 789 -4.65 -24.43 19.33
N CYS A 790 -5.08 -24.54 18.08
CA CYS A 790 -5.27 -23.41 17.18
C CYS A 790 -6.72 -23.40 16.67
N ALA A 791 -7.44 -22.31 16.97
CA ALA A 791 -8.79 -22.09 16.46
C ALA A 791 -8.81 -21.68 14.97
N GLY A 792 -7.69 -21.15 14.46
CA GLY A 792 -7.51 -20.78 13.06
C GLY A 792 -8.51 -19.75 12.56
N SER A 793 -8.91 -18.77 13.38
CA SER A 793 -9.72 -17.63 12.93
C SER A 793 -9.52 -16.39 13.79
N CYS A 794 -9.43 -15.23 13.13
CA CYS A 794 -9.40 -13.93 13.79
C CYS A 794 -10.69 -13.65 14.58
N GLU A 795 -11.84 -14.15 14.12
CA GLU A 795 -13.15 -13.79 14.69
C GLU A 795 -13.71 -14.85 15.64
N TRP A 796 -12.86 -15.75 16.16
CA TRP A 796 -13.24 -16.67 17.25
C TRP A 796 -13.90 -15.93 18.42
N VAL A 797 -13.38 -14.74 18.74
CA VAL A 797 -13.90 -13.86 19.80
C VAL A 797 -15.35 -13.42 19.56
N SER A 798 -15.84 -13.38 18.32
CA SER A 798 -17.25 -13.07 18.01
C SER A 798 -18.19 -14.05 18.73
N GLY A 799 -17.83 -15.34 18.80
CA GLY A 799 -18.61 -16.32 19.53
C GLY A 799 -18.68 -16.04 21.04
N LEU A 800 -17.59 -15.54 21.63
CA LEU A 800 -17.55 -15.17 23.05
C LEU A 800 -18.36 -13.90 23.33
N ILE A 801 -18.33 -12.91 22.43
CA ILE A 801 -19.15 -11.69 22.52
C ILE A 801 -20.64 -12.04 22.50
N HIS A 802 -21.03 -12.95 21.62
CA HIS A 802 -22.42 -13.36 21.40
C HIS A 802 -22.87 -14.51 22.31
N LYS A 803 -21.98 -15.03 23.17
CA LYS A 803 -22.22 -16.20 24.04
C LYS A 803 -22.70 -17.43 23.27
N ASP A 804 -22.04 -17.71 22.14
CA ASP A 804 -22.26 -18.95 21.40
C ASP A 804 -21.88 -20.13 22.29
N VAL A 805 -22.85 -21.02 22.52
CA VAL A 805 -22.70 -22.14 23.46
C VAL A 805 -21.51 -23.03 23.10
N PHE A 806 -21.31 -23.31 21.81
CA PHE A 806 -20.25 -24.20 21.37
C PHE A 806 -18.89 -23.53 21.46
N THR A 807 -18.76 -22.28 21.00
CA THR A 807 -17.51 -21.51 21.14
C THR A 807 -17.11 -21.38 22.60
N GLU A 808 -18.04 -21.09 23.52
CA GLU A 808 -17.75 -21.00 24.95
C GLU A 808 -17.32 -22.35 25.55
N ILE A 809 -17.99 -23.45 25.20
CA ILE A 809 -17.62 -24.80 25.67
C ILE A 809 -16.21 -25.15 25.19
N ILE A 810 -15.91 -24.95 23.90
CA ILE A 810 -14.62 -25.29 23.30
C ILE A 810 -13.51 -24.45 23.93
N THR A 811 -13.72 -23.13 24.03
CA THR A 811 -12.74 -22.22 24.65
C THR A 811 -12.46 -22.61 26.10
N ARG A 812 -13.51 -22.93 26.88
CA ARG A 812 -13.36 -23.37 28.27
C ARG A 812 -12.65 -24.71 28.39
N ASN A 813 -12.98 -25.69 27.55
CA ASN A 813 -12.33 -26.99 27.55
C ASN A 813 -10.81 -26.87 27.28
N VAL A 814 -10.43 -26.01 26.33
CA VAL A 814 -9.02 -25.71 26.02
C VAL A 814 -8.33 -25.06 27.21
N LEU A 815 -8.90 -23.98 27.74
CA LEU A 815 -8.30 -23.29 28.89
C LEU A 815 -8.22 -24.18 30.13
N ASP A 816 -9.30 -24.88 30.50
CA ASP A 816 -9.32 -25.74 31.69
C ASP A 816 -8.31 -26.89 31.58
N LYS A 817 -8.23 -27.54 30.41
CA LYS A 817 -7.22 -28.58 30.18
C LYS A 817 -5.81 -28.00 30.26
N PHE A 818 -5.55 -26.86 29.64
CA PHE A 818 -4.20 -26.30 29.54
C PHE A 818 -3.71 -25.69 30.84
N THR A 819 -4.60 -25.16 31.66
CA THR A 819 -4.30 -24.61 32.99
C THR A 819 -4.34 -25.67 34.09
N GLY A 820 -4.98 -26.82 33.84
CA GLY A 820 -5.16 -27.87 34.84
C GLY A 820 -6.30 -27.59 35.83
N ARG A 821 -7.13 -26.57 35.56
CA ARG A 821 -8.32 -26.23 36.35
C ARG A 821 -9.35 -27.38 36.26
N LYS A 822 -9.93 -27.77 37.40
CA LYS A 822 -10.93 -28.85 37.41
C LYS A 822 -12.30 -28.35 36.96
N LYS A 823 -12.96 -29.12 36.09
CA LYS A 823 -14.35 -28.91 35.64
C LYS A 823 -15.28 -28.75 36.86
N GLY A 824 -15.79 -27.55 37.10
CA GLY A 824 -16.71 -27.25 38.22
C GLY A 824 -16.21 -26.26 39.29
N GLU A 825 -14.96 -25.78 39.24
CA GLU A 825 -14.47 -24.72 40.15
C GLU A 825 -14.96 -23.30 39.76
N SER A 826 -16.07 -23.20 39.04
CA SER A 826 -16.65 -21.91 38.63
C SER A 826 -17.90 -21.56 39.47
N ILE A 827 -17.80 -20.42 40.19
CA ILE A 827 -18.89 -19.53 40.68
C ILE A 827 -19.41 -19.73 42.13
N GLU A 828 -19.06 -20.75 42.90
CA GLU A 828 -19.55 -20.82 44.31
C GLU A 828 -18.77 -19.96 45.33
N ASN A 829 -17.53 -19.53 45.05
CA ASN A 829 -16.69 -18.84 46.05
C ASN A 829 -16.67 -17.30 45.98
N ASN A 830 -17.57 -16.64 45.23
CA ASN A 830 -17.60 -15.17 45.12
C ASN A 830 -19.00 -14.57 45.26
N ARG A 831 -19.85 -15.17 46.10
CA ARG A 831 -21.03 -14.51 46.68
C ARG A 831 -20.77 -14.25 48.16
N ASP A 832 -20.00 -13.21 48.45
CA ASP A 832 -20.05 -12.46 49.71
C ASP A 832 -19.69 -10.99 49.43
#